data_AF-A0A921VAT7-F1
#
_entry.id   AF-A0A921VAT7-F1
#
_cell.length_a   1.000
_cell.length_b   1.000
_cell.length_c   1.000
_cell.angle_alpha   90.00
_cell.angle_beta   90.00
_cell.angle_gamma   90.00
#
_symmetry.space_group_name_H-M   'P 1'
#
loop_
_entity.id
_entity.type
_entity.pdbx_description
1 polymer ?
#
loop_
_entity_poly.entity_id
_entity_poly.type
_entity_poly.pdbx_seq_one_letter_code
_entity_poly.pdbx_strand_id
1 'polypeptide(L)'
;MLRLGTARSQRRLWRALSTRQAAQMETEVMERLRNVQDGLGLGNIVSLGHVKDLRVTPDDGAVSCKIEMPSPALMELTRQWQKEAEKVVKELQWVKKTHFEISKSRPRNARAGRFSSLAHVSDIIAVSSCKGGVGKSTVAVNLAFSLAKRGARVGILDADIYGPSLPTMVSPQDCTIRQSRKVKNFIEPVEYEGVKCMSFGFVNQRAAPGAGGVGAAVMRGAMVSKLIDQLVLGTEWGDLDYLVVDMPPGTGDIQISLSQQMAISAAVVVTTPQRLSFVDVEKGIAMFEDMKVKTAAVVENMSYFDCSHGERHYPFGPGHMKELVEKFNLKNVFKLPISKQFSSSGDSGRPFVLSGLSPGEEKTYDSLASTVAKELVVLKHNVRLAPELLYDKNRGIVLRQYTLNAAKEAVVHPADLRARCRCAQCIDEFTGEQLLDPASIPDDIHPTAVERKLVALHVAHEGTQQRPGLSAQDSWAQLQIKDRMQWMGSFKQNKRGGLQFQDRETLKRQQGVFKEVMMQVGSQILSGKLSVRASLPIHIFEPKSLLERVANGWNYAPTVLKKAALSRADPVERMKFVMAFVAGGLHFCVGQMKPFNPILGETYQATYPDGTQIFMEHISHHPVKSVFTVTGPKGLYCMFGVYEFESVTSRSSLMNYQLGTVNITFHDGAVITYTMPQIKMSGILFGDRTVEIVGSSRFEDAANRLVGELNFDANNSFLKKSQSDDIKGFIYPSKKSAKHALATVNGSWLSHLQFDGKTYVNLAM
;
A
#
# COMPACT_ATOMS: atom_id res chain seq x y z
N MET A 1 -53.40 -70.56 9.93
CA MET A 1 -54.13 -69.29 9.63
C MET A 1 -53.57 -68.18 10.52
N LEU A 2 -52.61 -67.41 10.02
CA LEU A 2 -51.96 -66.30 10.74
C LEU A 2 -52.81 -65.02 10.60
N ARG A 3 -53.29 -64.49 11.73
CA ARG A 3 -54.13 -63.29 11.82
C ARG A 3 -53.28 -62.00 11.72
N LEU A 4 -53.59 -61.21 10.68
CA LEU A 4 -53.67 -59.75 10.60
C LEU A 4 -52.78 -58.94 11.56
N GLY A 5 -51.60 -58.55 11.04
CA GLY A 5 -50.83 -57.41 11.53
C GLY A 5 -51.54 -56.08 11.25
N THR A 6 -51.69 -55.29 12.31
CA THR A 6 -52.45 -54.02 12.41
C THR A 6 -52.15 -52.96 11.34
N ALA A 7 -53.19 -52.23 10.91
CA ALA A 7 -53.15 -51.09 9.96
C ALA A 7 -52.13 -49.97 10.30
N ARG A 8 -51.63 -49.94 11.55
CA ARG A 8 -50.59 -49.01 12.01
C ARG A 8 -49.19 -49.40 11.52
N SER A 9 -48.90 -50.70 11.36
CA SER A 9 -47.62 -51.17 10.78
C SER A 9 -47.61 -50.98 9.27
N GLN A 10 -48.74 -51.24 8.60
CA GLN A 10 -48.92 -50.95 7.18
C GLN A 10 -48.77 -49.45 6.90
N ARG A 11 -49.43 -48.53 7.63
CA ARG A 11 -49.25 -47.08 7.41
C ARG A 11 -47.80 -46.59 7.62
N ARG A 12 -47.04 -47.20 8.54
CA ARG A 12 -45.60 -46.91 8.71
C ARG A 12 -44.75 -47.47 7.55
N LEU A 13 -45.04 -48.69 7.09
CA LEU A 13 -44.40 -49.30 5.92
C LEU A 13 -44.70 -48.51 4.63
N TRP A 14 -45.95 -48.11 4.40
CA TRP A 14 -46.37 -47.29 3.26
C TRP A 14 -45.74 -45.88 3.29
N ARG A 15 -45.67 -45.22 4.46
CA ARG A 15 -44.94 -43.94 4.61
C ARG A 15 -43.42 -44.08 4.44
N ALA A 16 -42.84 -45.21 4.86
CA ALA A 16 -41.41 -45.50 4.68
C ALA A 16 -41.08 -45.87 3.22
N LEU A 17 -41.99 -46.53 2.52
CA LEU A 17 -41.90 -46.83 1.09
C LEU A 17 -42.06 -45.54 0.26
N SER A 18 -43.01 -44.66 0.62
CA SER A 18 -43.21 -43.38 -0.08
C SER A 18 -42.04 -42.41 0.08
N THR A 19 -41.35 -42.42 1.24
CA THR A 19 -40.13 -41.61 1.46
C THR A 19 -38.93 -42.14 0.71
N ARG A 20 -38.74 -43.46 0.63
CA ARG A 20 -37.68 -44.07 -0.20
C ARG A 20 -37.92 -43.83 -1.69
N GLN A 21 -39.16 -43.97 -2.12
CA GLN A 21 -39.57 -43.69 -3.50
C GLN A 21 -39.37 -42.22 -3.87
N ALA A 22 -39.79 -41.30 -2.99
CA ALA A 22 -39.53 -39.87 -3.18
C ALA A 22 -38.03 -39.56 -3.26
N ALA A 23 -37.19 -40.15 -2.40
CA ALA A 23 -35.74 -39.95 -2.42
C ALA A 23 -35.08 -40.50 -3.71
N GLN A 24 -35.55 -41.63 -4.23
CA GLN A 24 -35.10 -42.16 -5.52
C GLN A 24 -35.49 -41.24 -6.68
N MET A 25 -36.72 -40.76 -6.70
CA MET A 25 -37.22 -39.83 -7.71
C MET A 25 -36.52 -38.47 -7.63
N GLU A 26 -36.21 -37.98 -6.42
CA GLU A 26 -35.37 -36.79 -6.20
C GLU A 26 -33.97 -36.97 -6.77
N THR A 27 -33.37 -38.16 -6.56
CA THR A 27 -32.05 -38.49 -7.12
C THR A 27 -32.08 -38.49 -8.65
N GLU A 28 -33.11 -39.08 -9.24
CA GLU A 28 -33.31 -39.10 -10.70
C GLU A 28 -33.48 -37.67 -11.26
N VAL A 29 -34.29 -36.84 -10.60
CA VAL A 29 -34.46 -35.42 -10.98
C VAL A 29 -33.14 -34.66 -10.87
N MET A 30 -32.38 -34.86 -9.78
CA MET A 30 -31.07 -34.21 -9.60
C MET A 30 -30.09 -34.61 -10.71
N GLU A 31 -30.09 -35.88 -11.13
CA GLU A 31 -29.23 -36.35 -12.21
C GLU A 31 -29.62 -35.73 -13.56
N ARG A 32 -30.91 -35.56 -13.84
CA ARG A 32 -31.36 -34.82 -15.02
C ARG A 32 -30.97 -33.35 -14.98
N LEU A 33 -31.09 -32.71 -13.82
CA LEU A 33 -30.72 -31.31 -13.64
C LEU A 33 -29.20 -31.06 -13.79
N ARG A 34 -28.34 -32.08 -13.62
CA ARG A 34 -26.90 -31.96 -13.91
C ARG A 34 -26.60 -31.70 -15.38
N ASN A 35 -27.53 -31.96 -16.29
CA ASN A 35 -27.35 -31.67 -17.71
C ASN A 35 -27.47 -30.17 -18.04
N VAL A 36 -28.04 -29.37 -17.13
CA VAL A 36 -28.17 -27.92 -17.31
C VAL A 36 -26.85 -27.25 -16.93
N GLN A 37 -26.13 -26.78 -17.96
CA GLN A 37 -24.87 -26.08 -17.81
C GLN A 37 -25.08 -24.66 -17.27
N ASP A 38 -24.10 -24.15 -16.53
CA ASP A 38 -24.16 -22.81 -15.96
C ASP A 38 -23.96 -21.71 -17.02
N GLY A 39 -23.39 -22.02 -18.18
CA GLY A 39 -23.13 -21.06 -19.25
C GLY A 39 -22.03 -20.04 -18.92
N LEU A 40 -21.31 -20.21 -17.80
CA LEU A 40 -20.08 -19.48 -17.47
C LEU A 40 -18.83 -20.37 -17.53
N GLY A 41 -19.01 -21.67 -17.81
CA GLY A 41 -17.92 -22.64 -17.92
C GLY A 41 -17.43 -23.18 -16.58
N LEU A 42 -18.24 -23.02 -15.51
CA LEU A 42 -17.92 -23.51 -14.17
C LEU A 42 -18.50 -24.91 -13.92
N GLY A 43 -19.41 -25.38 -14.78
CA GLY A 43 -19.99 -26.70 -14.75
C GLY A 43 -21.52 -26.66 -14.87
N ASN A 44 -22.21 -27.44 -14.03
CA ASN A 44 -23.67 -27.50 -14.04
C ASN A 44 -24.29 -26.87 -12.79
N ILE A 45 -25.55 -26.44 -12.90
CA ILE A 45 -26.26 -25.72 -11.83
C ILE A 45 -26.43 -26.54 -10.54
N VAL A 46 -26.38 -27.87 -10.62
CA VAL A 46 -26.49 -28.76 -9.46
C VAL A 46 -25.16 -28.83 -8.70
N SER A 47 -24.05 -29.13 -9.38
CA SER A 47 -22.71 -29.17 -8.80
C SER A 47 -22.29 -27.83 -8.20
N LEU A 48 -22.76 -26.72 -8.79
CA LEU A 48 -22.52 -25.36 -8.27
C LEU A 48 -23.45 -24.98 -7.12
N GLY A 49 -24.43 -25.83 -6.79
CA GLY A 49 -25.34 -25.65 -5.67
C GLY A 49 -26.43 -24.60 -5.90
N HIS A 50 -26.77 -24.27 -7.15
CA HIS A 50 -27.82 -23.31 -7.49
C HIS A 50 -29.23 -23.91 -7.36
N VAL A 51 -29.39 -25.23 -7.36
CA VAL A 51 -30.68 -25.88 -7.10
C VAL A 51 -30.90 -25.99 -5.58
N LYS A 52 -31.97 -25.35 -5.09
CA LYS A 52 -32.39 -25.31 -3.68
C LYS A 52 -33.81 -25.86 -3.53
N ASP A 53 -34.16 -26.29 -2.32
CA ASP A 53 -35.52 -26.69 -1.95
C ASP A 53 -36.19 -27.66 -2.95
N LEU A 54 -35.44 -28.63 -3.50
CA LEU A 54 -36.03 -29.65 -4.37
C LEU A 54 -37.03 -30.49 -3.56
N ARG A 55 -38.25 -30.61 -4.08
CA ARG A 55 -39.31 -31.45 -3.53
C ARG A 55 -39.98 -32.22 -4.66
N VAL A 56 -40.16 -33.52 -4.43
CA VAL A 56 -40.92 -34.40 -5.32
C VAL A 56 -42.15 -34.91 -4.58
N THR A 57 -43.30 -34.89 -5.27
CA THR A 57 -44.57 -35.41 -4.77
C THR A 57 -44.96 -36.61 -5.63
N PRO A 58 -44.63 -37.85 -5.21
CA PRO A 58 -44.78 -39.05 -6.04
C PRO A 58 -46.21 -39.27 -6.54
N ASP A 59 -47.21 -39.06 -5.68
CA ASP A 59 -48.63 -39.31 -5.99
C ASP A 59 -49.17 -38.37 -7.08
N ASP A 60 -48.71 -37.11 -7.07
CA ASP A 60 -49.14 -36.07 -8.02
C ASP A 60 -48.24 -35.98 -9.28
N GLY A 61 -47.11 -36.70 -9.29
CA GLY A 61 -46.07 -36.53 -10.31
C GLY A 61 -45.54 -35.09 -10.38
N ALA A 62 -45.50 -34.39 -9.24
CA ALA A 62 -45.15 -32.97 -9.18
C ALA A 62 -43.72 -32.77 -8.70
N VAL A 63 -42.96 -31.95 -9.41
CA VAL A 63 -41.59 -31.53 -9.06
C VAL A 63 -41.58 -30.03 -8.83
N SER A 64 -41.03 -29.60 -7.70
CA SER A 64 -40.78 -28.19 -7.42
C SER A 64 -39.37 -27.96 -6.92
N CYS A 65 -38.70 -26.90 -7.40
CA CYS A 65 -37.43 -26.47 -6.82
C CYS A 65 -37.23 -24.96 -7.00
N LYS A 66 -36.27 -24.41 -6.28
CA LYS A 66 -35.81 -23.04 -6.43
C LYS A 66 -34.46 -23.03 -7.13
N ILE A 67 -34.31 -22.18 -8.13
CA ILE A 67 -33.02 -21.90 -8.75
C ILE A 67 -32.50 -20.59 -8.17
N GLU A 68 -31.48 -20.69 -7.33
CA GLU A 68 -30.78 -19.56 -6.74
C GLU A 68 -29.86 -18.92 -7.79
N MET A 69 -30.11 -17.66 -8.10
CA MET A 69 -29.31 -16.91 -9.07
C MET A 69 -27.86 -16.75 -8.60
N PRO A 70 -26.88 -16.81 -9.52
CA PRO A 70 -25.47 -16.59 -9.19
C PRO A 70 -25.21 -15.11 -8.88
N SER A 71 -25.98 -14.22 -9.51
CA SER A 71 -25.98 -12.77 -9.29
C SER A 71 -27.34 -12.18 -9.71
N PRO A 72 -27.87 -11.19 -8.97
CA PRO A 72 -29.06 -10.44 -9.37
C PRO A 72 -28.94 -9.69 -10.70
N ALA A 73 -27.75 -9.32 -11.16
CA ALA A 73 -27.55 -8.70 -12.47
C ALA A 73 -27.59 -9.71 -13.64
N LEU A 74 -27.67 -11.02 -13.34
CA LEU A 74 -27.70 -12.11 -14.32
C LEU A 74 -29.08 -12.82 -14.36
N MET A 75 -30.15 -12.05 -14.15
CA MET A 75 -31.53 -12.56 -14.20
C MET A 75 -31.83 -13.33 -15.50
N GLU A 76 -31.39 -12.81 -16.66
CA GLU A 76 -31.68 -13.45 -17.95
C GLU A 76 -30.99 -14.82 -18.08
N LEU A 77 -29.74 -14.95 -17.62
CA LEU A 77 -29.05 -16.24 -17.58
C LEU A 77 -29.78 -17.23 -16.66
N THR A 78 -30.25 -16.75 -15.50
CA THR A 78 -30.98 -17.61 -14.56
C THR A 78 -32.34 -18.06 -15.11
N ARG A 79 -33.01 -17.21 -15.91
CA ARG A 79 -34.23 -17.58 -16.65
C ARG A 79 -33.97 -18.63 -17.72
N GLN A 80 -32.81 -18.59 -18.38
CA GLN A 80 -32.39 -19.64 -19.30
C GLN A 80 -32.22 -20.97 -18.54
N TRP A 81 -31.51 -20.95 -17.41
CA TRP A 81 -31.38 -22.13 -16.56
C TRP A 81 -32.74 -22.68 -16.10
N GLN A 82 -33.68 -21.81 -15.73
CA GLN A 82 -35.03 -22.22 -15.35
C GLN A 82 -35.76 -22.94 -16.49
N LYS A 83 -35.74 -22.36 -17.69
CA LYS A 83 -36.40 -22.95 -18.86
C LYS A 83 -35.78 -24.30 -19.25
N GLU A 84 -34.46 -24.39 -19.22
CA GLU A 84 -33.74 -25.64 -19.51
C GLU A 84 -33.99 -26.69 -18.43
N ALA A 85 -33.96 -26.32 -17.16
CA ALA A 85 -34.27 -27.19 -16.03
C ALA A 85 -35.71 -27.74 -16.11
N GLU A 86 -36.70 -26.89 -16.41
CA GLU A 86 -38.08 -27.32 -16.62
C GLU A 86 -38.18 -28.28 -17.80
N LYS A 87 -37.45 -28.03 -18.89
CA LYS A 87 -37.45 -28.89 -20.08
C LYS A 87 -36.91 -30.28 -19.77
N VAL A 88 -35.70 -30.38 -19.19
CA VAL A 88 -35.06 -31.67 -18.91
C VAL A 88 -35.80 -32.50 -17.85
N VAL A 89 -36.49 -31.84 -16.92
CA VAL A 89 -37.31 -32.54 -15.91
C VAL A 89 -38.64 -33.03 -16.49
N LYS A 90 -39.23 -32.31 -17.45
CA LYS A 90 -40.45 -32.76 -18.16
C LYS A 90 -40.22 -33.99 -19.05
N GLU A 91 -38.98 -34.31 -19.40
CA GLU A 91 -38.64 -35.53 -20.17
C GLU A 91 -38.80 -36.81 -19.34
N LEU A 92 -38.86 -36.70 -18.01
CA LEU A 92 -39.14 -37.83 -17.12
C LEU A 92 -40.62 -38.24 -17.23
N GLN A 93 -40.87 -39.51 -17.59
CA GLN A 93 -42.21 -40.03 -17.92
C GLN A 93 -43.23 -39.91 -16.78
N TRP A 94 -42.78 -39.89 -15.53
CA TRP A 94 -43.66 -39.80 -14.36
C TRP A 94 -44.00 -38.35 -13.97
N VAL A 95 -43.31 -37.34 -14.52
CA VAL A 95 -43.52 -35.92 -14.18
C VAL A 95 -44.73 -35.38 -14.93
N LYS A 96 -45.72 -34.91 -14.17
CA LYS A 96 -46.96 -34.30 -14.69
C LYS A 96 -47.00 -32.78 -14.48
N LYS A 97 -46.36 -32.29 -13.42
CA LYS A 97 -46.38 -30.88 -13.02
C LYS A 97 -44.99 -30.43 -12.60
N THR A 98 -44.60 -29.23 -13.04
CA THR A 98 -43.31 -28.61 -12.68
C THR A 98 -43.54 -27.21 -12.15
N HIS A 99 -42.88 -26.87 -11.05
CA HIS A 99 -42.92 -25.53 -10.48
C HIS A 99 -41.52 -25.07 -10.08
N PHE A 100 -40.89 -24.28 -10.94
CA PHE A 100 -39.56 -23.76 -10.72
C PHE A 100 -39.65 -22.28 -10.41
N GLU A 101 -39.00 -21.85 -9.33
CA GLU A 101 -38.96 -20.44 -8.94
C GLU A 101 -37.53 -19.93 -8.94
N ILE A 102 -37.32 -18.70 -9.42
CA ILE A 102 -36.03 -18.03 -9.28
C ILE A 102 -35.97 -17.37 -7.90
N SER A 103 -34.89 -17.61 -7.17
CA SER A 103 -34.64 -17.00 -5.86
C SER A 103 -33.38 -16.14 -5.87
N LYS A 104 -33.42 -15.03 -5.12
CA LYS A 104 -32.26 -14.15 -4.89
C LYS A 104 -31.47 -14.67 -3.69
N SER A 105 -30.14 -14.75 -3.82
CA SER A 105 -29.28 -14.99 -2.65
C SER A 105 -29.22 -13.75 -1.75
N ARG A 106 -29.02 -13.96 -0.45
CA ARG A 106 -28.74 -12.85 0.47
C ARG A 106 -27.32 -12.34 0.25
N PRO A 107 -27.11 -11.02 0.21
CA PRO A 107 -25.81 -10.50 -0.08
C PRO A 107 -24.90 -10.68 1.13
N ARG A 108 -23.68 -11.16 0.88
CA ARG A 108 -22.70 -11.39 1.94
C ARG A 108 -21.29 -11.31 1.40
N ASN A 109 -20.49 -10.41 1.99
CA ASN A 109 -19.07 -10.38 1.72
C ASN A 109 -18.36 -11.41 2.60
N ALA A 110 -17.81 -12.47 2.00
CA ALA A 110 -16.98 -13.42 2.75
C ALA A 110 -15.61 -12.84 3.17
N ARG A 111 -15.16 -11.77 2.50
CA ARG A 111 -13.85 -11.14 2.70
C ARG A 111 -13.87 -9.99 3.71
N ALA A 112 -15.03 -9.39 3.95
CA ALA A 112 -15.17 -8.33 4.95
C ALA A 112 -15.29 -8.92 6.37
N GLY A 113 -14.64 -8.28 7.34
CA GLY A 113 -14.79 -8.65 8.76
C GLY A 113 -16.25 -8.56 9.22
N ARG A 114 -16.66 -9.47 10.11
CA ARG A 114 -18.05 -9.66 10.58
C ARG A 114 -18.74 -8.41 11.14
N PHE A 115 -17.99 -7.36 11.47
CA PHE A 115 -18.47 -6.11 12.09
C PHE A 115 -18.31 -4.86 11.19
N SER A 116 -17.94 -5.02 9.91
CA SER A 116 -17.84 -3.91 8.96
C SER A 116 -19.19 -3.61 8.31
N SER A 117 -19.48 -2.33 8.02
CA SER A 117 -20.65 -1.91 7.21
C SER A 117 -20.69 -2.61 5.85
N LEU A 118 -19.52 -2.98 5.33
CA LEU A 118 -19.31 -3.68 4.06
C LEU A 118 -19.61 -5.18 4.13
N ALA A 119 -19.88 -5.75 5.31
CA ALA A 119 -20.22 -7.18 5.45
C ALA A 119 -21.51 -7.57 4.69
N HIS A 120 -22.43 -6.62 4.53
CA HIS A 120 -23.70 -6.75 3.83
C HIS A 120 -23.61 -6.43 2.31
N VAL A 121 -22.41 -6.18 1.81
CA VAL A 121 -22.15 -5.87 0.39
C VAL A 121 -21.54 -7.10 -0.29
N SER A 122 -22.26 -7.75 -1.19
CA SER A 122 -21.80 -8.99 -1.86
C SER A 122 -20.50 -8.83 -2.64
N ASP A 123 -20.41 -7.78 -3.47
CA ASP A 123 -19.28 -7.51 -4.36
C ASP A 123 -18.94 -6.02 -4.35
N ILE A 124 -17.65 -5.71 -4.27
CA ILE A 124 -17.13 -4.35 -4.37
C ILE A 124 -16.33 -4.23 -5.65
N ILE A 125 -16.73 -3.31 -6.53
CA ILE A 125 -16.13 -3.08 -7.85
C ILE A 125 -15.39 -1.75 -7.79
N ALA A 126 -14.06 -1.79 -7.90
CA ALA A 126 -13.29 -0.56 -8.00
C ALA A 126 -13.19 -0.11 -9.46
N VAL A 127 -13.60 1.13 -9.74
CA VAL A 127 -13.42 1.76 -11.04
C VAL A 127 -12.24 2.71 -10.92
N SER A 128 -11.16 2.38 -11.61
CA SER A 128 -9.88 3.09 -11.46
C SER A 128 -9.35 3.59 -12.79
N SER A 129 -8.63 4.71 -12.72
CA SER A 129 -7.83 5.24 -13.80
C SER A 129 -6.51 5.72 -13.22
N CYS A 130 -5.43 5.38 -13.89
CA CYS A 130 -4.09 5.74 -13.45
C CYS A 130 -3.70 7.17 -13.86
N LYS A 131 -4.59 7.82 -14.62
CA LYS A 131 -4.50 9.20 -15.08
C LYS A 131 -5.81 9.95 -14.85
N GLY A 132 -5.72 11.25 -14.56
CA GLY A 132 -6.88 12.14 -14.47
C GLY A 132 -7.47 12.47 -15.85
N GLY A 133 -8.78 12.70 -15.91
CA GLY A 133 -9.45 13.19 -17.13
C GLY A 133 -9.80 12.14 -18.20
N VAL A 134 -9.66 10.84 -17.90
CA VAL A 134 -10.01 9.75 -18.85
C VAL A 134 -11.52 9.39 -18.87
N GLY A 135 -12.33 10.02 -18.01
CA GLY A 135 -13.76 9.73 -17.88
C GLY A 135 -14.11 8.56 -16.94
N LYS A 136 -13.23 8.26 -15.97
CA LYS A 136 -13.42 7.25 -14.92
C LYS A 136 -14.78 7.37 -14.21
N SER A 137 -15.10 8.55 -13.70
CA SER A 137 -16.36 8.81 -12.98
C SER A 137 -17.59 8.59 -13.86
N THR A 138 -17.52 9.01 -15.13
CA THR A 138 -18.56 8.75 -16.14
C THR A 138 -18.82 7.25 -16.31
N VAL A 139 -17.76 6.44 -16.39
CA VAL A 139 -17.88 4.99 -16.48
C VAL A 139 -18.42 4.40 -15.17
N ALA A 140 -17.95 4.87 -14.02
CA ALA A 140 -18.37 4.37 -12.70
C ALA A 140 -19.87 4.57 -12.46
N VAL A 141 -20.38 5.78 -12.69
CA VAL A 141 -21.81 6.10 -12.55
C VAL A 141 -22.65 5.26 -13.50
N ASN A 142 -22.33 5.26 -14.79
CA ASN A 142 -23.13 4.51 -15.75
C ASN A 142 -23.07 2.99 -15.53
N LEU A 143 -21.95 2.45 -15.08
CA LEU A 143 -21.85 1.05 -14.66
C LEU A 143 -22.77 0.74 -13.47
N ALA A 144 -22.79 1.59 -12.44
CA ALA A 144 -23.64 1.41 -11.27
C ALA A 144 -25.14 1.42 -11.64
N PHE A 145 -25.57 2.39 -12.44
CA PHE A 145 -26.96 2.49 -12.88
C PHE A 145 -27.33 1.38 -13.88
N SER A 146 -26.41 0.90 -14.72
CA SER A 146 -26.65 -0.27 -15.57
C SER A 146 -26.82 -1.56 -14.75
N LEU A 147 -26.03 -1.77 -13.70
CA LEU A 147 -26.23 -2.90 -12.77
C LEU A 147 -27.60 -2.82 -12.07
N ALA A 148 -28.03 -1.61 -11.69
CA ALA A 148 -29.33 -1.38 -11.07
C ALA A 148 -30.50 -1.64 -12.04
N LYS A 149 -30.41 -1.18 -13.30
CA LYS A 149 -31.39 -1.50 -14.37
C LYS A 149 -31.55 -3.01 -14.58
N ARG A 150 -30.53 -3.81 -14.28
CA ARG A 150 -30.57 -5.28 -14.34
C ARG A 150 -31.19 -5.94 -13.09
N GLY A 151 -31.66 -5.16 -12.12
CA GLY A 151 -32.41 -5.63 -10.94
C GLY A 151 -31.56 -5.95 -9.71
N ALA A 152 -30.29 -5.52 -9.71
CA ALA A 152 -29.40 -5.63 -8.56
C ALA A 152 -29.57 -4.45 -7.59
N ARG A 153 -29.30 -4.68 -6.31
CA ARG A 153 -29.21 -3.62 -5.29
C ARG A 153 -27.81 -3.01 -5.37
N VAL A 154 -27.73 -1.73 -5.76
CA VAL A 154 -26.44 -1.09 -6.07
C VAL A 154 -26.20 0.13 -5.21
N GLY A 155 -24.97 0.27 -4.74
CA GLY A 155 -24.44 1.51 -4.21
C GLY A 155 -23.32 2.05 -5.09
N ILE A 156 -23.11 3.36 -5.06
CA ILE A 156 -21.95 4.03 -5.63
C ILE A 156 -21.31 4.95 -4.59
N LEU A 157 -20.00 4.82 -4.44
CA LEU A 157 -19.16 5.64 -3.59
C LEU A 157 -18.17 6.41 -4.46
N ASP A 158 -18.18 7.73 -4.32
CA ASP A 158 -17.14 8.60 -4.85
C ASP A 158 -16.03 8.76 -3.81
N ALA A 159 -14.89 8.10 -4.07
CA ALA A 159 -13.71 8.16 -3.21
C ALA A 159 -12.70 9.23 -3.68
N ASP A 160 -12.99 9.95 -4.76
CA ASP A 160 -12.18 11.04 -5.27
C ASP A 160 -12.57 12.37 -4.59
N ILE A 161 -12.18 12.54 -3.32
CA ILE A 161 -12.57 13.69 -2.48
C ILE A 161 -12.25 15.06 -3.10
N TYR A 162 -11.28 15.13 -4.01
CA TYR A 162 -10.85 16.37 -4.65
C TYR A 162 -11.67 16.72 -5.90
N GLY A 163 -12.36 15.75 -6.50
CA GLY A 163 -13.21 15.94 -7.67
C GLY A 163 -14.69 15.87 -7.27
N PRO A 164 -15.50 16.93 -7.45
CA PRO A 164 -16.93 16.86 -7.16
C PRO A 164 -17.69 16.12 -8.28
N SER A 165 -17.23 14.94 -8.71
CA SER A 165 -17.71 14.28 -9.93
C SER A 165 -19.06 13.60 -9.76
N LEU A 166 -19.33 12.94 -8.62
CA LEU A 166 -20.63 12.29 -8.43
C LEU A 166 -21.78 13.29 -8.23
N PRO A 167 -21.66 14.37 -7.42
CA PRO A 167 -22.74 15.33 -7.21
C PRO A 167 -23.12 16.14 -8.45
N THR A 168 -22.20 16.31 -9.41
CA THR A 168 -22.53 16.98 -10.69
C THR A 168 -23.28 16.06 -11.63
N MET A 169 -22.97 14.76 -11.63
CA MET A 169 -23.56 13.78 -12.54
C MET A 169 -24.83 13.11 -12.01
N VAL A 170 -25.11 13.25 -10.71
CA VAL A 170 -26.31 12.73 -10.05
C VAL A 170 -26.90 13.83 -9.18
N SER A 171 -28.05 14.37 -9.59
CA SER A 171 -28.77 15.47 -8.92
C SER A 171 -30.07 14.97 -8.25
N PRO A 172 -29.99 14.40 -7.04
CA PRO A 172 -31.18 14.01 -6.28
C PRO A 172 -31.92 15.24 -5.74
N GLN A 173 -33.24 15.13 -5.57
CA GLN A 173 -34.07 16.19 -5.00
C GLN A 173 -33.71 16.50 -3.54
N ASP A 174 -33.38 15.46 -2.77
CA ASP A 174 -32.86 15.57 -1.41
C ASP A 174 -31.43 15.01 -1.36
N CYS A 175 -30.46 15.90 -1.22
CA CYS A 175 -29.03 15.58 -1.05
C CYS A 175 -28.59 15.57 0.42
N THR A 176 -29.54 15.70 1.35
CA THR A 176 -29.25 15.90 2.77
C THR A 176 -28.71 14.62 3.40
N ILE A 177 -27.44 14.61 3.78
CA ILE A 177 -26.87 13.50 4.56
C ILE A 177 -27.42 13.56 6.00
N ARG A 178 -27.99 12.43 6.43
CA ARG A 178 -28.60 12.24 7.75
C ARG A 178 -27.80 11.22 8.55
N GLN A 179 -27.82 11.34 9.87
CA GLN A 179 -27.33 10.24 10.71
C GLN A 179 -28.28 9.05 10.58
N SER A 180 -27.71 7.85 10.55
CA SER A 180 -28.44 6.59 10.55
C SER A 180 -29.33 6.48 11.78
N ARG A 181 -30.60 6.16 11.53
CA ARG A 181 -31.57 5.85 12.59
C ARG A 181 -31.38 4.46 13.19
N LYS A 182 -30.65 3.57 12.50
CA LYS A 182 -30.49 2.16 12.86
C LYS A 182 -29.16 1.88 13.55
N VAL A 183 -28.09 2.57 13.13
CA VAL A 183 -26.73 2.34 13.59
C VAL A 183 -26.12 3.65 14.08
N LYS A 184 -25.76 3.69 15.36
CA LYS A 184 -25.15 4.87 15.99
C LYS A 184 -23.82 5.21 15.29
N ASN A 185 -23.58 6.50 15.03
CA ASN A 185 -22.40 7.05 14.36
C ASN A 185 -22.28 6.75 12.85
N PHE A 186 -23.29 6.13 12.24
CA PHE A 186 -23.33 5.92 10.79
C PHE A 186 -24.12 7.04 10.09
N ILE A 187 -23.92 7.18 8.79
CA ILE A 187 -24.67 8.11 7.92
C ILE A 187 -25.52 7.34 6.90
N GLU A 188 -26.71 7.88 6.59
CA GLU A 188 -27.58 7.35 5.54
C GLU A 188 -27.09 7.85 4.17
N PRO A 189 -26.88 6.96 3.18
CA PRO A 189 -26.57 7.37 1.83
C PRO A 189 -27.75 8.05 1.16
N VAL A 190 -27.46 8.96 0.24
CA VAL A 190 -28.48 9.60 -0.59
C VAL A 190 -29.01 8.57 -1.59
N GLU A 191 -30.30 8.57 -1.90
CA GLU A 191 -30.86 7.63 -2.87
C GLU A 191 -31.30 8.37 -4.14
N TYR A 192 -30.94 7.81 -5.30
CA TYR A 192 -31.36 8.33 -6.60
C TYR A 192 -31.71 7.18 -7.53
N GLU A 193 -32.95 7.15 -8.03
CA GLU A 193 -33.43 6.14 -9.00
C GLU A 193 -33.11 4.69 -8.56
N GLY A 194 -33.22 4.39 -7.26
CA GLY A 194 -32.97 3.07 -6.67
C GLY A 194 -31.49 2.73 -6.42
N VAL A 195 -30.56 3.66 -6.65
CA VAL A 195 -29.13 3.52 -6.34
C VAL A 195 -28.76 4.35 -5.11
N LYS A 196 -28.02 3.73 -4.18
CA LYS A 196 -27.49 4.43 -3.00
C LYS A 196 -26.19 5.15 -3.35
N CYS A 197 -26.14 6.46 -3.17
CA CYS A 197 -25.04 7.32 -3.56
C CYS A 197 -24.39 7.94 -2.31
N MET A 198 -23.05 7.92 -2.27
CA MET A 198 -22.27 8.63 -1.26
C MET A 198 -21.08 9.34 -1.91
N SER A 199 -20.88 10.61 -1.56
CA SER A 199 -19.75 11.44 -1.97
C SER A 199 -19.52 12.51 -0.92
N PHE A 200 -18.28 12.95 -0.77
CA PHE A 200 -17.98 14.12 0.06
C PHE A 200 -18.71 15.39 -0.42
N GLY A 201 -18.96 15.54 -1.72
CA GLY A 201 -19.63 16.74 -2.23
C GLY A 201 -21.11 16.85 -1.81
N PHE A 202 -21.76 15.76 -1.41
CA PHE A 202 -23.10 15.82 -0.78
C PHE A 202 -23.04 16.33 0.68
N VAL A 203 -21.90 16.16 1.37
CA VAL A 203 -21.70 16.62 2.76
C VAL A 203 -21.59 18.16 2.83
N ASN A 204 -20.95 18.78 1.84
CA ASN A 204 -20.60 20.22 1.85
C ASN A 204 -21.75 21.19 1.55
N GLN A 205 -22.90 20.74 1.04
CA GLN A 205 -24.01 21.64 0.68
C GLN A 205 -24.73 22.29 1.89
N ARG A 206 -24.32 21.98 3.13
CA ARG A 206 -24.84 22.61 4.37
C ARG A 206 -24.05 23.82 4.88
N ALA A 207 -22.98 24.27 4.22
CA ALA A 207 -22.31 25.52 4.60
C ALA A 207 -23.08 26.76 4.11
N ALA A 208 -24.21 27.06 4.76
CA ALA A 208 -25.02 28.29 4.79
C ALA A 208 -25.34 29.05 3.46
N PRO A 209 -26.60 29.49 3.25
CA PRO A 209 -26.91 30.49 2.22
C PRO A 209 -26.19 31.80 2.60
N GLY A 210 -25.13 32.12 1.87
CA GLY A 210 -24.24 33.25 2.16
C GLY A 210 -22.75 32.96 1.93
N ALA A 211 -22.35 31.67 1.89
CA ALA A 211 -21.03 31.28 1.40
C ALA A 211 -21.07 31.11 -0.13
N GLY A 212 -21.05 32.23 -0.84
CA GLY A 212 -20.89 32.22 -2.29
C GLY A 212 -19.59 31.52 -2.70
N GLY A 213 -19.69 30.59 -3.66
CA GLY A 213 -18.60 30.22 -4.56
C GLY A 213 -17.47 29.34 -4.00
N VAL A 214 -17.36 28.13 -4.56
CA VAL A 214 -16.09 27.43 -4.83
C VAL A 214 -15.09 27.43 -3.66
N GLY A 215 -15.51 26.94 -2.50
CA GLY A 215 -14.60 26.60 -1.41
C GLY A 215 -14.28 25.11 -1.44
N ALA A 216 -13.36 24.67 -2.31
CA ALA A 216 -12.72 23.37 -2.13
C ALA A 216 -11.95 23.44 -0.80
N ALA A 217 -12.59 23.03 0.30
CA ALA A 217 -11.97 22.97 1.60
C ALA A 217 -10.71 22.11 1.47
N VAL A 218 -9.52 22.73 1.52
CA VAL A 218 -8.24 22.02 1.43
C VAL A 218 -8.06 21.21 2.71
N MET A 219 -8.63 20.01 2.74
CA MET A 219 -8.50 19.07 3.84
C MET A 219 -7.17 18.30 3.69
N ARG A 220 -6.32 18.31 4.73
CA ARG A 220 -5.01 17.62 4.73
C ARG A 220 -5.18 16.10 4.68
N GLY A 221 -4.23 15.37 4.07
CA GLY A 221 -4.32 13.92 3.76
C GLY A 221 -4.74 12.97 4.91
N ALA A 222 -4.37 13.25 6.16
CA ALA A 222 -4.79 12.45 7.32
C ALA A 222 -6.28 12.67 7.69
N MET A 223 -6.83 13.85 7.43
CA MET A 223 -8.28 14.09 7.54
C MET A 223 -9.03 13.49 6.35
N VAL A 224 -8.44 13.54 5.15
CA VAL A 224 -9.00 12.92 3.94
C VAL A 224 -9.09 11.40 4.11
N SER A 225 -8.04 10.75 4.62
CA SER A 225 -8.08 9.29 4.89
C SER A 225 -9.15 8.93 5.92
N LYS A 226 -9.24 9.66 7.04
CA LYS A 226 -10.31 9.45 8.04
C LYS A 226 -11.71 9.73 7.50
N LEU A 227 -11.83 10.69 6.60
CA LEU A 227 -13.09 11.02 5.95
C LEU A 227 -13.48 9.92 4.95
N ILE A 228 -12.54 9.41 4.16
CA ILE A 228 -12.75 8.22 3.31
C ILE A 228 -13.16 7.03 4.17
N ASP A 229 -12.42 6.76 5.25
CA ASP A 229 -12.76 5.69 6.20
C ASP A 229 -14.19 5.85 6.71
N GLN A 230 -14.59 7.08 7.05
CA GLN A 230 -15.95 7.39 7.50
C GLN A 230 -17.00 7.24 6.39
N LEU A 231 -16.71 7.62 5.15
CA LEU A 231 -17.63 7.47 4.01
C LEU A 231 -17.76 5.99 3.58
N VAL A 232 -16.69 5.21 3.71
CA VAL A 232 -16.63 3.79 3.37
C VAL A 232 -17.25 2.94 4.47
N LEU A 233 -16.70 3.03 5.68
CA LEU A 233 -17.02 2.17 6.82
C LEU A 233 -18.14 2.73 7.69
N GLY A 234 -18.35 4.05 7.68
CA GLY A 234 -19.38 4.74 8.46
C GLY A 234 -20.68 5.01 7.69
N THR A 235 -20.84 4.53 6.46
CA THR A 235 -22.10 4.63 5.70
C THR A 235 -22.96 3.39 5.90
N GLU A 236 -24.25 3.59 6.18
CA GLU A 236 -25.24 2.53 6.29
C GLU A 236 -25.73 2.07 4.90
N TRP A 237 -24.89 1.31 4.21
CA TRP A 237 -25.19 0.76 2.88
C TRP A 237 -26.38 -0.21 2.88
N GLY A 238 -26.62 -0.92 3.98
CA GLY A 238 -27.58 -2.03 4.03
C GLY A 238 -27.17 -3.20 3.11
N ASP A 239 -28.15 -4.00 2.71
CA ASP A 239 -27.92 -5.15 1.82
C ASP A 239 -27.71 -4.70 0.36
N LEU A 240 -26.48 -4.81 -0.13
CA LEU A 240 -26.12 -4.48 -1.52
C LEU A 240 -25.57 -5.70 -2.25
N ASP A 241 -25.97 -5.85 -3.51
CA ASP A 241 -25.36 -6.83 -4.42
C ASP A 241 -24.03 -6.30 -4.96
N TYR A 242 -23.97 -5.00 -5.26
CA TYR A 242 -22.79 -4.33 -5.78
C TYR A 242 -22.56 -2.97 -5.10
N LEU A 243 -21.31 -2.69 -4.72
CA LEU A 243 -20.85 -1.34 -4.42
C LEU A 243 -19.79 -0.94 -5.45
N VAL A 244 -20.10 0.04 -6.29
CA VAL A 244 -19.18 0.61 -7.26
C VAL A 244 -18.41 1.74 -6.59
N VAL A 245 -17.08 1.69 -6.61
CA VAL A 245 -16.21 2.70 -6.00
C VAL A 245 -15.48 3.44 -7.10
N ASP A 246 -15.77 4.73 -7.24
CA ASP A 246 -15.03 5.64 -8.11
C ASP A 246 -13.73 6.04 -7.41
N MET A 247 -12.63 5.40 -7.79
CA MET A 247 -11.33 5.55 -7.11
C MET A 247 -10.71 6.92 -7.44
N PRO A 248 -9.91 7.54 -6.55
CA PRO A 248 -9.13 8.72 -6.92
C PRO A 248 -8.15 8.40 -8.06
N PRO A 249 -7.66 9.37 -8.85
CA PRO A 249 -6.71 9.11 -9.93
C PRO A 249 -5.31 8.71 -9.40
N GLY A 250 -4.54 8.01 -10.24
CA GLY A 250 -3.12 7.68 -9.99
C GLY A 250 -2.90 6.25 -9.50
N THR A 251 -1.81 6.04 -8.77
CA THR A 251 -1.44 4.80 -8.04
C THR A 251 -0.92 5.13 -6.63
N GLY A 252 -1.40 6.23 -6.04
CA GLY A 252 -0.92 6.74 -4.75
C GLY A 252 -1.48 6.01 -3.52
N ASP A 253 -0.96 6.34 -2.34
CA ASP A 253 -1.25 5.67 -1.07
C ASP A 253 -2.75 5.55 -0.74
N ILE A 254 -3.58 6.51 -1.17
CA ILE A 254 -5.03 6.49 -0.93
C ILE A 254 -5.69 5.32 -1.67
N GLN A 255 -5.31 5.05 -2.92
CA GLN A 255 -5.86 3.92 -3.68
C GLN A 255 -5.45 2.58 -3.07
N ILE A 256 -4.20 2.46 -2.63
CA ILE A 256 -3.69 1.24 -1.99
C ILE A 256 -4.43 1.00 -0.67
N SER A 257 -4.54 2.05 0.16
CA SER A 257 -5.24 1.99 1.44
C SER A 257 -6.71 1.60 1.26
N LEU A 258 -7.42 2.26 0.34
CA LEU A 258 -8.80 1.92 -0.02
C LEU A 258 -8.95 0.47 -0.45
N SER A 259 -8.02 0.01 -1.29
CA SER A 259 -8.06 -1.35 -1.82
C SER A 259 -7.84 -2.42 -0.76
N GLN A 260 -6.97 -2.14 0.21
CA GLN A 260 -6.72 -3.01 1.36
C GLN A 260 -7.90 -3.04 2.34
N GLN A 261 -8.53 -1.88 2.59
CA GLN A 261 -9.64 -1.76 3.56
C GLN A 261 -10.97 -2.32 3.04
N MET A 262 -11.28 -2.11 1.76
CA MET A 262 -12.60 -2.45 1.19
C MET A 262 -12.71 -3.91 0.73
N ALA A 263 -11.63 -4.70 0.77
CA ALA A 263 -11.61 -6.08 0.27
C ALA A 263 -12.25 -6.19 -1.14
N ILE A 264 -11.74 -5.38 -2.08
CA ILE A 264 -12.27 -5.26 -3.44
C ILE A 264 -12.42 -6.64 -4.10
N SER A 265 -13.55 -6.84 -4.78
CA SER A 265 -13.87 -8.10 -5.46
C SER A 265 -13.21 -8.17 -6.84
N ALA A 266 -13.30 -7.09 -7.62
CA ALA A 266 -12.61 -6.92 -8.90
C ALA A 266 -12.45 -5.43 -9.26
N ALA A 267 -11.56 -5.14 -10.21
CA ALA A 267 -11.34 -3.80 -10.75
C ALA A 267 -11.85 -3.66 -12.19
N VAL A 268 -12.41 -2.49 -12.53
CA VAL A 268 -12.67 -2.04 -13.90
C VAL A 268 -11.72 -0.87 -14.17
N VAL A 269 -10.85 -1.01 -15.16
CA VAL A 269 -9.82 -0.02 -15.44
C VAL A 269 -10.22 0.82 -16.66
N VAL A 270 -10.17 2.14 -16.52
CA VAL A 270 -10.55 3.10 -17.57
C VAL A 270 -9.30 3.76 -18.14
N THR A 271 -9.19 3.77 -19.46
CA THR A 271 -8.07 4.35 -20.22
C THR A 271 -8.56 5.15 -21.42
N THR A 272 -7.63 5.75 -22.16
CA THR A 272 -7.86 6.40 -23.46
C THR A 272 -6.83 5.91 -24.48
N PRO A 273 -7.02 6.07 -25.80
CA PRO A 273 -6.15 5.48 -26.83
C PRO A 273 -4.67 5.92 -26.77
N GLN A 274 -4.36 7.06 -26.15
CA GLN A 274 -3.01 7.61 -26.09
C GLN A 274 -2.07 6.69 -25.32
N ARG A 275 -0.88 6.46 -25.88
CA ARG A 275 0.17 5.59 -25.29
C ARG A 275 0.51 5.94 -23.84
N LEU A 276 0.54 7.22 -23.50
CA LEU A 276 0.81 7.67 -22.13
C LEU A 276 -0.21 7.13 -21.13
N SER A 277 -1.51 7.15 -21.47
CA SER A 277 -2.56 6.61 -20.61
C SER A 277 -2.44 5.09 -20.43
N PHE A 278 -1.97 4.37 -21.46
CA PHE A 278 -1.69 2.94 -21.36
C PHE A 278 -0.57 2.62 -20.38
N VAL A 279 0.57 3.32 -20.46
CA VAL A 279 1.70 3.10 -19.52
C VAL A 279 1.28 3.30 -18.07
N ASP A 280 0.42 4.29 -17.79
CA ASP A 280 -0.12 4.50 -16.45
C ASP A 280 -1.03 3.32 -16.04
N VAL A 281 -1.87 2.85 -16.95
CA VAL A 281 -2.78 1.71 -16.73
C VAL A 281 -2.04 0.40 -16.50
N GLU A 282 -0.91 0.16 -17.17
CA GLU A 282 -0.07 -1.01 -16.89
C GLU A 282 0.36 -1.04 -15.42
N LYS A 283 0.78 0.10 -14.87
CA LYS A 283 1.18 0.22 -13.45
C LYS A 283 -0.01 0.01 -12.51
N GLY A 284 -1.19 0.53 -12.85
CA GLY A 284 -2.38 0.31 -12.02
C GLY A 284 -2.89 -1.12 -12.04
N ILE A 285 -2.83 -1.81 -13.19
CA ILE A 285 -3.15 -3.23 -13.26
C ILE A 285 -2.17 -4.03 -12.39
N ALA A 286 -0.86 -3.77 -12.50
CA ALA A 286 0.14 -4.40 -11.66
C ALA A 286 -0.12 -4.16 -10.16
N MET A 287 -0.46 -2.92 -9.76
CA MET A 287 -0.85 -2.58 -8.39
C MET A 287 -2.06 -3.40 -7.90
N PHE A 288 -3.11 -3.55 -8.72
CA PHE A 288 -4.24 -4.39 -8.35
C PHE A 288 -3.86 -5.87 -8.24
N GLU A 289 -2.99 -6.38 -9.12
CA GLU A 289 -2.48 -7.75 -9.02
C GLU A 289 -1.69 -7.99 -7.74
N ASP A 290 -0.84 -7.05 -7.33
CA ASP A 290 -0.09 -7.09 -6.06
C ASP A 290 -1.04 -7.12 -4.85
N MET A 291 -2.17 -6.41 -4.94
CA MET A 291 -3.23 -6.41 -3.93
C MET A 291 -4.20 -7.60 -4.06
N LYS A 292 -3.92 -8.56 -4.96
CA LYS A 292 -4.74 -9.75 -5.24
C LYS A 292 -6.15 -9.41 -5.74
N VAL A 293 -6.32 -8.24 -6.35
CA VAL A 293 -7.54 -7.80 -7.01
C VAL A 293 -7.41 -8.06 -8.51
N LYS A 294 -8.34 -8.82 -9.09
CA LYS A 294 -8.32 -9.11 -10.53
C LYS A 294 -9.05 -8.03 -11.33
N THR A 295 -8.51 -7.70 -12.50
CA THR A 295 -9.14 -6.79 -13.45
C THR A 295 -10.26 -7.51 -14.20
N ALA A 296 -11.51 -7.16 -13.93
CA ALA A 296 -12.67 -7.76 -14.56
C ALA A 296 -12.91 -7.26 -15.98
N ALA A 297 -12.61 -5.98 -16.26
CA ALA A 297 -12.73 -5.38 -17.58
C ALA A 297 -11.81 -4.16 -17.73
N VAL A 298 -11.42 -3.87 -18.97
CA VAL A 298 -10.78 -2.60 -19.35
C VAL A 298 -11.65 -1.84 -20.33
N VAL A 299 -11.84 -0.54 -20.08
CA VAL A 299 -12.65 0.36 -20.89
C VAL A 299 -11.74 1.40 -21.54
N GLU A 300 -11.58 1.33 -22.87
CA GLU A 300 -10.96 2.40 -23.66
C GLU A 300 -12.03 3.46 -23.96
N ASN A 301 -12.05 4.50 -23.15
CA ASN A 301 -12.91 5.64 -23.36
C ASN A 301 -12.34 6.57 -24.43
N MET A 302 -13.19 7.41 -25.03
CA MET A 302 -12.79 8.35 -26.09
C MET A 302 -12.07 7.66 -27.27
N SER A 303 -12.47 6.43 -27.59
CA SER A 303 -11.77 5.58 -28.57
C SER A 303 -11.98 6.03 -30.00
N TYR A 304 -13.20 6.46 -30.33
CA TYR A 304 -13.59 6.87 -31.67
C TYR A 304 -14.69 7.94 -31.61
N PHE A 305 -14.95 8.59 -32.73
CA PHE A 305 -16.02 9.55 -32.92
C PHE A 305 -16.77 9.21 -34.21
N ASP A 306 -18.08 8.94 -34.10
CA ASP A 306 -18.94 8.71 -35.26
C ASP A 306 -19.52 10.06 -35.71
N CYS A 307 -19.14 10.51 -36.91
CA CYS A 307 -19.62 11.78 -37.43
C CYS A 307 -21.03 11.65 -38.05
N SER A 308 -21.73 12.77 -38.21
CA SER A 308 -23.07 12.81 -38.81
C SER A 308 -23.11 12.32 -40.28
N HIS A 309 -21.95 12.20 -40.93
CA HIS A 309 -21.82 11.69 -42.30
C HIS A 309 -21.63 10.17 -42.38
N GLY A 310 -21.67 9.46 -41.24
CA GLY A 310 -21.57 7.99 -41.19
C GLY A 310 -20.15 7.43 -41.17
N GLU A 311 -19.12 8.30 -41.14
CA GLU A 311 -17.73 7.90 -41.01
C GLU A 311 -17.29 7.85 -39.54
N ARG A 312 -16.48 6.84 -39.21
CA ARG A 312 -15.85 6.69 -37.89
C ARG A 312 -14.43 7.23 -37.90
N HIS A 313 -14.16 8.19 -37.03
CA HIS A 313 -12.83 8.76 -36.85
C HIS A 313 -12.20 8.26 -35.56
N TYR A 314 -10.87 8.19 -35.55
CA TYR A 314 -10.06 7.82 -34.38
C TYR A 314 -9.12 9.00 -34.03
N PRO A 315 -9.60 10.00 -33.27
CA PRO A 315 -8.85 11.25 -33.04
C PRO A 315 -7.48 11.05 -32.38
N PHE A 316 -7.32 9.93 -31.66
CA PHE A 316 -6.10 9.59 -30.93
C PHE A 316 -5.37 8.37 -31.54
N GLY A 317 -5.74 7.97 -32.75
CA GLY A 317 -5.22 6.79 -33.42
C GLY A 317 -5.87 5.47 -32.96
N PRO A 318 -5.35 4.31 -33.40
CA PRO A 318 -5.98 3.00 -33.19
C PRO A 318 -5.97 2.49 -31.73
N GLY A 319 -5.24 3.16 -30.84
CA GLY A 319 -5.03 2.75 -29.45
C GLY A 319 -3.98 1.65 -29.29
N HIS A 320 -3.62 1.32 -28.04
CA HIS A 320 -2.62 0.29 -27.69
C HIS A 320 -3.24 -0.89 -26.93
N MET A 321 -4.56 -1.06 -27.05
CA MET A 321 -5.31 -2.04 -26.28
C MET A 321 -4.88 -3.49 -26.53
N LYS A 322 -4.43 -3.81 -27.74
CA LYS A 322 -3.91 -5.15 -28.06
C LYS A 322 -2.71 -5.53 -27.20
N GLU A 323 -1.77 -4.60 -27.03
CA GLU A 323 -0.57 -4.79 -26.20
C GLU A 323 -0.96 -5.09 -24.74
N LEU A 324 -1.95 -4.36 -24.22
CA LEU A 324 -2.45 -4.55 -22.86
C LEU A 324 -3.15 -5.90 -22.67
N VAL A 325 -3.95 -6.31 -23.66
CA VAL A 325 -4.66 -7.60 -23.68
C VAL A 325 -3.67 -8.76 -23.67
N GLU A 326 -2.65 -8.71 -24.51
CA GLU A 326 -1.62 -9.75 -24.60
C GLU A 326 -0.77 -9.82 -23.33
N LYS A 327 -0.36 -8.66 -22.79
CA LYS A 327 0.51 -8.59 -21.61
C LYS A 327 -0.15 -9.07 -20.32
N PHE A 328 -1.42 -8.72 -20.10
CA PHE A 328 -2.13 -9.03 -18.85
C PHE A 328 -3.21 -10.11 -19.02
N ASN A 329 -3.28 -10.77 -20.19
CA ASN A 329 -4.27 -11.80 -20.53
C ASN A 329 -5.73 -11.34 -20.25
N LEU A 330 -6.04 -10.11 -20.66
CA LEU A 330 -7.34 -9.49 -20.38
C LEU A 330 -8.40 -10.03 -21.33
N LYS A 331 -9.47 -10.61 -20.78
CA LYS A 331 -10.54 -11.22 -21.58
C LYS A 331 -11.61 -10.22 -22.04
N ASN A 332 -11.82 -9.16 -21.25
CA ASN A 332 -12.98 -8.29 -21.37
C ASN A 332 -12.53 -6.86 -21.63
N VAL A 333 -12.72 -6.41 -22.87
CA VAL A 333 -12.35 -5.05 -23.32
C VAL A 333 -13.54 -4.38 -23.97
N PHE A 334 -13.76 -3.12 -23.61
CA PHE A 334 -14.84 -2.29 -24.13
C PHE A 334 -14.28 -0.99 -24.70
N LYS A 335 -14.89 -0.49 -25.77
CA LYS A 335 -14.56 0.81 -26.37
C LYS A 335 -15.76 1.72 -26.28
N LEU A 336 -15.56 2.95 -25.82
CA LEU A 336 -16.59 3.98 -25.75
C LEU A 336 -16.24 5.15 -26.68
N PRO A 337 -17.23 5.73 -27.37
CA PRO A 337 -17.00 6.86 -28.25
C PRO A 337 -16.80 8.18 -27.48
N ILE A 338 -16.26 9.16 -28.18
CA ILE A 338 -16.46 10.58 -27.87
C ILE A 338 -17.87 10.93 -28.34
N SER A 339 -18.75 11.27 -27.41
CA SER A 339 -20.18 11.45 -27.70
C SER A 339 -20.71 12.68 -26.99
N LYS A 340 -21.47 13.51 -27.72
CA LYS A 340 -22.12 14.71 -27.16
C LYS A 340 -23.10 14.32 -26.05
N GLN A 341 -23.76 13.19 -26.22
CA GLN A 341 -24.75 12.65 -25.29
C GLN A 341 -24.12 12.33 -23.93
N PHE A 342 -22.89 11.80 -23.91
CA PHE A 342 -22.16 11.59 -22.65
C PHE A 342 -21.90 12.91 -21.93
N SER A 343 -21.40 13.93 -22.63
CA SER A 343 -21.17 15.26 -22.05
C SER A 343 -22.47 15.86 -21.50
N SER A 344 -23.53 15.90 -22.32
CA SER A 344 -24.80 16.51 -21.92
C SER A 344 -25.46 15.79 -20.74
N SER A 345 -25.30 14.46 -20.64
CA SER A 345 -25.82 13.71 -19.50
C SER A 345 -25.12 14.09 -18.19
N GLY A 346 -23.79 14.23 -18.23
CA GLY A 346 -23.01 14.62 -17.07
C GLY A 346 -23.37 16.02 -16.58
N ASP A 347 -23.58 16.96 -17.51
CA ASP A 347 -23.97 18.33 -17.18
C ASP A 347 -25.43 18.43 -16.67
N SER A 348 -26.28 17.47 -17.06
CA SER A 348 -27.70 17.46 -16.66
C SER A 348 -27.97 16.92 -15.25
N GLY A 349 -26.96 16.33 -14.59
CA GLY A 349 -27.15 15.65 -13.31
C GLY A 349 -27.99 14.37 -13.39
N ARG A 350 -28.16 13.80 -14.60
CA ARG A 350 -28.84 12.52 -14.83
C ARG A 350 -27.89 11.56 -15.56
N PRO A 351 -27.62 10.35 -15.02
CA PRO A 351 -26.78 9.35 -15.68
C PRO A 351 -27.20 9.04 -17.12
N PHE A 352 -26.23 8.93 -18.04
CA PHE A 352 -26.46 8.66 -19.46
C PHE A 352 -27.35 7.42 -19.69
N VAL A 353 -27.12 6.33 -18.96
CA VAL A 353 -27.89 5.08 -19.13
C VAL A 353 -29.36 5.20 -18.71
N LEU A 354 -29.76 6.30 -18.08
CA LEU A 354 -31.14 6.64 -17.74
C LEU A 354 -31.76 7.67 -18.70
N SER A 355 -31.00 8.15 -19.69
CA SER A 355 -31.40 9.25 -20.56
C SER A 355 -32.19 8.82 -21.80
N GLY A 356 -32.02 7.58 -22.28
CA GLY A 356 -32.66 7.10 -23.50
C GLY A 356 -32.10 7.72 -24.80
N LEU A 357 -30.99 8.46 -24.71
CA LEU A 357 -30.50 9.30 -25.81
C LEU A 357 -29.78 8.52 -26.91
N SER A 358 -29.23 7.34 -26.60
CA SER A 358 -28.45 6.55 -27.56
C SER A 358 -28.50 5.04 -27.22
N PRO A 359 -29.40 4.28 -27.89
CA PRO A 359 -29.58 2.85 -27.62
C PRO A 359 -28.32 2.01 -27.88
N GLY A 360 -27.44 2.45 -28.78
CA GLY A 360 -26.19 1.74 -29.09
C GLY A 360 -25.19 1.78 -27.94
N GLU A 361 -24.93 2.98 -27.41
CA GLU A 361 -24.01 3.17 -26.28
C GLU A 361 -24.59 2.61 -24.98
N GLU A 362 -25.91 2.71 -24.78
CA GLU A 362 -26.59 2.07 -23.64
C GLU A 362 -26.41 0.54 -23.65
N LYS A 363 -26.48 -0.10 -24.84
CA LYS A 363 -26.19 -1.54 -24.98
C LYS A 363 -24.74 -1.86 -24.63
N THR A 364 -23.78 -0.97 -24.92
CA THR A 364 -22.38 -1.17 -24.52
C THR A 364 -22.23 -1.16 -23.01
N TYR A 365 -22.87 -0.22 -22.29
CA TYR A 365 -22.88 -0.21 -20.82
C TYR A 365 -23.64 -1.39 -20.22
N ASP A 366 -24.75 -1.81 -20.81
CA ASP A 366 -25.48 -3.01 -20.40
C ASP A 366 -24.62 -4.28 -20.56
N SER A 367 -23.87 -4.37 -21.67
CA SER A 367 -22.92 -5.44 -21.94
C SER A 367 -21.75 -5.42 -20.94
N LEU A 368 -21.21 -4.23 -20.64
CA LEU A 368 -20.18 -4.05 -19.61
C LEU A 368 -20.68 -4.54 -18.24
N ALA A 369 -21.87 -4.11 -17.81
CA ALA A 369 -22.46 -4.53 -16.54
C ALA A 369 -22.70 -6.05 -16.48
N SER A 370 -23.21 -6.64 -17.56
CA SER A 370 -23.39 -8.10 -17.70
C SER A 370 -22.06 -8.84 -17.58
N THR A 371 -21.03 -8.41 -18.32
CA THR A 371 -19.71 -9.06 -18.32
C THR A 371 -19.02 -8.93 -16.98
N VAL A 372 -19.04 -7.77 -16.34
CA VAL A 372 -18.48 -7.58 -14.99
C VAL A 372 -19.20 -8.48 -13.97
N ALA A 373 -20.52 -8.59 -14.04
CA ALA A 373 -21.28 -9.49 -13.16
C ALA A 373 -20.92 -10.97 -13.39
N LYS A 374 -20.74 -11.43 -14.64
CA LYS A 374 -20.28 -12.79 -14.95
C LYS A 374 -18.88 -13.05 -14.41
N GLU A 375 -17.96 -12.13 -14.65
CA GLU A 375 -16.57 -12.28 -14.21
C GLU A 375 -16.47 -12.35 -12.69
N LEU A 376 -17.26 -11.57 -11.95
CA LEU A 376 -17.32 -11.65 -10.49
C LEU A 376 -17.77 -13.02 -9.98
N VAL A 377 -18.74 -13.66 -10.65
CA VAL A 377 -19.18 -15.03 -10.31
C VAL A 377 -18.04 -16.03 -10.53
N VAL A 378 -17.33 -15.93 -11.67
CA VAL A 378 -16.18 -16.78 -12.00
C VAL A 378 -15.04 -16.59 -10.98
N LEU A 379 -14.71 -15.34 -10.65
CA LEU A 379 -13.67 -15.01 -9.67
C LEU A 379 -14.02 -15.55 -8.27
N LYS A 380 -15.28 -15.41 -7.84
CA LYS A 380 -15.76 -15.97 -6.56
C LYS A 380 -15.66 -17.50 -6.54
N HIS A 381 -15.98 -18.15 -7.65
CA HIS A 381 -15.88 -19.60 -7.76
C HIS A 381 -14.41 -20.09 -7.70
N ASN A 382 -13.51 -19.43 -8.43
CA ASN A 382 -12.08 -19.77 -8.42
C ASN A 382 -11.43 -19.60 -7.04
N VAL A 383 -11.87 -18.61 -6.26
CA VAL A 383 -11.41 -18.44 -4.87
C VAL A 383 -11.88 -19.59 -3.98
N ARG A 384 -13.10 -20.13 -4.18
CA ARG A 384 -13.59 -21.31 -3.44
C ARG A 384 -12.82 -22.58 -3.76
N LEU A 385 -12.29 -22.70 -4.98
CA LEU A 385 -11.49 -23.87 -5.40
C LEU A 385 -9.99 -23.75 -5.06
N ALA A 386 -9.55 -22.64 -4.46
CA ALA A 386 -8.15 -22.45 -4.13
C ALA A 386 -7.67 -23.51 -3.10
N PRO A 387 -6.46 -24.07 -3.25
CA PRO A 387 -5.93 -25.03 -2.29
C PRO A 387 -5.84 -24.41 -0.88
N GLU A 388 -6.33 -25.16 0.11
CA GLU A 388 -6.21 -24.83 1.52
C GLU A 388 -4.99 -25.50 2.12
N LEU A 389 -4.23 -24.77 2.92
CA LEU A 389 -3.11 -25.29 3.70
C LEU A 389 -3.47 -25.14 5.17
N LEU A 390 -3.52 -26.26 5.88
CA LEU A 390 -3.93 -26.36 7.28
C LEU A 390 -2.87 -27.12 8.06
N TYR A 391 -2.77 -26.86 9.36
CA TYR A 391 -2.02 -27.72 10.27
C TYR A 391 -3.00 -28.41 11.22
N ASP A 392 -2.97 -29.73 11.21
CA ASP A 392 -3.71 -30.59 12.13
C ASP A 392 -2.71 -31.28 13.05
N LYS A 393 -2.91 -31.18 14.36
CA LYS A 393 -1.96 -31.70 15.35
C LYS A 393 -1.74 -33.22 15.24
N ASN A 394 -2.74 -33.97 14.78
CA ASN A 394 -2.69 -35.43 14.70
C ASN A 394 -2.29 -35.92 13.31
N ARG A 395 -2.49 -35.09 12.28
CA ARG A 395 -2.25 -35.48 10.88
C ARG A 395 -1.00 -34.84 10.29
N GLY A 396 -0.58 -33.66 10.76
CA GLY A 396 0.51 -32.87 10.20
C GLY A 396 0.01 -31.70 9.36
N ILE A 397 0.83 -31.25 8.40
CA ILE A 397 0.48 -30.17 7.48
C ILE A 397 -0.37 -30.76 6.34
N VAL A 398 -1.63 -30.35 6.27
CA VAL A 398 -2.62 -30.85 5.29
C VAL A 398 -2.76 -29.81 4.18
N LEU A 399 -2.42 -30.20 2.96
CA LEU A 399 -2.75 -29.49 1.74
C LEU A 399 -4.02 -30.10 1.14
N ARG A 400 -5.12 -29.36 1.16
CA ARG A 400 -6.39 -29.77 0.58
C ARG A 400 -6.60 -29.05 -0.75
N GLN A 401 -6.72 -29.81 -1.82
CA GLN A 401 -7.05 -29.33 -3.15
C GLN A 401 -8.53 -29.62 -3.44
N TYR A 402 -9.27 -28.59 -3.80
CA TYR A 402 -10.68 -28.72 -4.15
C TYR A 402 -10.84 -28.91 -5.66
N THR A 403 -11.66 -29.87 -6.04
CA THR A 403 -12.22 -30.03 -7.39
C THR A 403 -13.73 -29.81 -7.32
N LEU A 404 -14.40 -29.67 -8.47
CA LEU A 404 -15.84 -29.44 -8.54
C LEU A 404 -16.69 -30.48 -7.78
N ASN A 405 -16.19 -31.72 -7.64
CA ASN A 405 -16.95 -32.84 -7.07
C ASN A 405 -16.24 -33.57 -5.91
N ALA A 406 -15.00 -33.21 -5.57
CA ALA A 406 -14.21 -33.89 -4.54
C ALA A 406 -13.10 -33.00 -3.98
N ALA A 407 -12.65 -33.28 -2.76
CA ALA A 407 -11.42 -32.71 -2.20
C ALA A 407 -10.33 -33.79 -2.15
N LYS A 408 -9.15 -33.50 -2.70
CA LYS A 408 -7.96 -34.35 -2.59
C LYS A 408 -7.05 -33.77 -1.52
N GLU A 409 -6.67 -34.59 -0.54
CA GLU A 409 -5.75 -34.18 0.52
C GLU A 409 -4.36 -34.79 0.29
N ALA A 410 -3.33 -33.98 0.49
CA ALA A 410 -1.95 -34.41 0.67
C ALA A 410 -1.52 -33.99 2.07
N VAL A 411 -0.83 -34.87 2.77
CA VAL A 411 -0.41 -34.65 4.16
C VAL A 411 1.11 -34.75 4.24
N VAL A 412 1.74 -33.79 4.91
CA VAL A 412 3.19 -33.73 5.11
C VAL A 412 3.46 -33.61 6.60
N HIS A 413 4.28 -34.50 7.15
CA HIS A 413 4.67 -34.40 8.55
C HIS A 413 5.63 -33.21 8.74
N PRO A 414 5.50 -32.39 9.82
CA PRO A 414 6.41 -31.27 10.06
C PRO A 414 7.90 -31.67 10.12
N ALA A 415 8.21 -32.84 10.67
CA ALA A 415 9.59 -33.35 10.72
C ALA A 415 10.17 -33.59 9.31
N ASP A 416 9.38 -34.19 8.40
CA ASP A 416 9.79 -34.42 7.01
C ASP A 416 10.05 -33.10 6.27
N LEU A 417 9.22 -32.09 6.53
CA LEU A 417 9.39 -30.76 5.95
C LEU A 417 10.66 -30.09 6.49
N ARG A 418 10.94 -30.21 7.80
CA ARG A 418 12.15 -29.67 8.43
C ARG A 418 13.41 -30.34 7.91
N ALA A 419 13.39 -31.65 7.70
CA ALA A 419 14.49 -32.45 7.17
C ALA A 419 14.88 -32.03 5.74
N ARG A 420 13.92 -31.51 4.97
CA ARG A 420 14.12 -31.04 3.60
C ARG A 420 14.25 -29.53 3.49
N CYS A 421 14.48 -28.83 4.61
CA CYS A 421 14.57 -27.38 4.63
C CYS A 421 15.78 -26.88 3.85
N ARG A 422 15.54 -25.95 2.91
CA ARG A 422 16.55 -25.35 2.04
C ARG A 422 16.95 -23.91 2.39
N CYS A 423 16.72 -23.48 3.63
CA CYS A 423 17.14 -22.13 4.04
C CYS A 423 18.67 -22.05 4.19
N ALA A 424 19.20 -20.83 4.16
CA ALA A 424 20.62 -20.51 4.37
C ALA A 424 21.23 -21.11 5.66
N GLN A 425 20.41 -21.40 6.67
CA GLN A 425 20.87 -22.03 7.91
C GLN A 425 20.99 -23.55 7.83
N CYS A 426 20.38 -24.18 6.82
CA CYS A 426 20.24 -25.63 6.72
C CYS A 426 20.96 -26.20 5.49
N ILE A 427 21.43 -25.33 4.60
CA ILE A 427 22.22 -25.68 3.43
C ILE A 427 23.44 -24.77 3.40
N ASP A 428 24.59 -25.34 3.07
CA ASP A 428 25.79 -24.57 2.78
C ASP A 428 25.59 -23.80 1.46
N GLU A 429 25.68 -22.47 1.51
CA GLU A 429 25.32 -21.59 0.39
C GLU A 429 26.25 -21.73 -0.83
N PHE A 430 27.44 -22.29 -0.67
CA PHE A 430 28.43 -22.44 -1.73
C PHE A 430 28.41 -23.83 -2.37
N THR A 431 28.14 -24.87 -1.58
CA THR A 431 28.17 -26.27 -2.03
C THR A 431 26.79 -26.87 -2.27
N GLY A 432 25.75 -26.31 -1.64
CA GLY A 432 24.39 -26.85 -1.67
C GLY A 432 24.19 -28.08 -0.78
N GLU A 433 25.18 -28.48 0.01
CA GLU A 433 25.09 -29.62 0.92
C GLU A 433 24.19 -29.33 2.13
N GLN A 434 23.43 -30.34 2.56
CA GLN A 434 22.53 -30.22 3.70
C GLN A 434 23.36 -30.18 5.00
N LEU A 435 23.36 -29.03 5.68
CA LEU A 435 24.02 -28.83 6.98
C LEU A 435 23.21 -29.41 8.14
N LEU A 436 21.88 -29.48 7.98
CA LEU A 436 20.99 -30.02 9.00
C LEU A 436 21.05 -31.55 9.00
N ASP A 437 21.42 -32.13 10.14
CA ASP A 437 21.29 -33.57 10.37
C ASP A 437 19.81 -33.96 10.57
N PRO A 438 19.21 -34.77 9.67
CA PRO A 438 17.83 -35.21 9.80
C PRO A 438 17.56 -36.00 11.09
N ALA A 439 18.55 -36.72 11.62
CA ALA A 439 18.38 -37.51 12.85
C ALA A 439 18.24 -36.65 14.11
N SER A 440 18.64 -35.38 14.04
CA SER A 440 18.54 -34.42 15.15
C SER A 440 17.15 -33.76 15.27
N ILE A 441 16.23 -34.05 14.35
CA ILE A 441 14.90 -33.42 14.28
C ILE A 441 13.92 -34.17 15.20
N PRO A 442 13.32 -33.51 16.20
CA PRO A 442 12.32 -34.16 17.05
C PRO A 442 11.05 -34.53 16.28
N ASP A 443 10.47 -35.70 16.58
CA ASP A 443 9.21 -36.15 15.98
C ASP A 443 8.00 -35.30 16.41
N ASP A 444 8.08 -34.61 17.55
CA ASP A 444 7.03 -33.72 18.08
C ASP A 444 7.12 -32.27 17.57
N ILE A 445 8.00 -32.02 16.60
CA ILE A 445 8.14 -30.71 15.96
C ILE A 445 6.82 -30.28 15.32
N HIS A 446 6.43 -29.03 15.54
CA HIS A 446 5.20 -28.47 15.01
C HIS A 446 5.41 -27.03 14.52
N PRO A 447 4.70 -26.61 13.46
CA PRO A 447 4.75 -25.24 12.98
C PRO A 447 4.05 -24.30 13.98
N THR A 448 4.67 -23.14 14.24
CA THR A 448 4.07 -22.07 15.05
C THR A 448 3.07 -21.23 14.25
N ALA A 449 3.28 -21.13 12.93
CA ALA A 449 2.37 -20.50 11.98
C ALA A 449 2.47 -21.21 10.61
N VAL A 450 1.35 -21.25 9.89
CA VAL A 450 1.29 -21.73 8.50
C VAL A 450 0.68 -20.63 7.64
N GLU A 451 1.49 -20.06 6.76
CA GLU A 451 1.10 -18.94 5.91
C GLU A 451 1.32 -19.26 4.44
N ARG A 452 0.37 -18.85 3.59
CA ARG A 452 0.49 -19.00 2.14
C ARG A 452 1.24 -17.81 1.54
N LYS A 453 2.52 -17.99 1.20
CA LYS A 453 3.29 -17.03 0.39
C LYS A 453 3.22 -17.41 -1.09
N LEU A 454 2.74 -16.49 -1.93
CA LEU A 454 2.87 -16.60 -3.39
C LEU A 454 4.28 -16.13 -3.75
N VAL A 455 5.14 -17.05 -4.20
CA VAL A 455 6.50 -16.74 -4.63
C VAL A 455 6.44 -16.35 -6.11
N ALA A 456 6.73 -15.09 -6.42
CA ALA A 456 7.08 -14.67 -7.78
C ALA A 456 8.51 -15.14 -8.04
N LEU A 457 8.68 -16.05 -9.00
CA LEU A 457 10.00 -16.46 -9.50
C LEU A 457 10.60 -15.31 -10.31
N HIS A 458 11.39 -14.46 -9.65
CA HIS A 458 12.28 -13.53 -10.34
C HIS A 458 13.60 -14.23 -10.67
N VAL A 459 13.80 -14.55 -11.93
CA VAL A 459 15.12 -14.93 -12.47
C VAL A 459 15.93 -13.65 -12.60
N ALA A 460 16.91 -13.45 -11.70
CA ALA A 460 17.88 -12.38 -11.81
C ALA A 460 19.02 -12.80 -12.75
N HIS A 461 19.25 -12.04 -13.81
CA HIS A 461 20.47 -12.15 -14.62
C HIS A 461 21.63 -11.48 -13.88
N GLU A 462 22.66 -12.25 -13.56
CA GLU A 462 23.95 -11.73 -13.07
C GLU A 462 24.68 -11.01 -14.20
N GLY A 463 24.84 -9.69 -14.04
CA GLY A 463 25.77 -8.88 -14.85
C GLY A 463 27.04 -8.61 -14.05
N THR A 464 28.09 -9.36 -14.33
CA THR A 464 29.46 -9.08 -13.85
C THR A 464 30.02 -7.84 -14.55
N GLN A 465 30.42 -6.82 -13.79
CA GLN A 465 31.42 -5.84 -14.24
C GLN A 465 32.55 -5.74 -13.23
N GLN A 466 33.77 -6.08 -13.69
CA GLN A 466 35.04 -5.90 -13.00
C GLN A 466 35.32 -4.40 -12.75
N ARG A 467 35.92 -4.07 -11.59
CA ARG A 467 36.50 -2.75 -11.31
C ARG A 467 38.03 -2.84 -11.26
N PRO A 468 38.77 -1.82 -11.73
CA PRO A 468 40.24 -1.83 -11.72
C PRO A 468 40.80 -1.48 -10.35
N GLY A 469 41.99 -2.03 -10.06
CA GLY A 469 42.73 -1.83 -8.82
C GLY A 469 43.37 -0.45 -8.70
N LEU A 470 43.15 0.17 -7.54
CA LEU A 470 43.97 1.23 -6.95
C LEU A 470 44.21 0.83 -5.48
N SER A 471 45.35 1.19 -4.89
CA SER A 471 45.61 0.93 -3.46
C SER A 471 44.48 1.55 -2.63
N ALA A 472 43.80 0.73 -1.82
CA ALA A 472 42.51 1.07 -1.21
C ALA A 472 42.56 2.24 -0.21
N GLN A 473 43.75 2.60 0.30
CA GLN A 473 43.92 3.66 1.29
C GLN A 473 44.14 5.04 0.67
N ASP A 474 45.01 5.15 -0.34
CA ASP A 474 45.30 6.43 -1.01
C ASP A 474 44.12 6.90 -1.87
N SER A 475 43.40 5.95 -2.48
CA SER A 475 42.19 6.25 -3.26
C SER A 475 41.02 6.75 -2.41
N TRP A 476 40.83 6.21 -1.20
CA TRP A 476 39.70 6.60 -0.35
C TRP A 476 39.86 7.98 0.28
N ALA A 477 41.06 8.31 0.76
CA ALA A 477 41.35 9.66 1.25
C ALA A 477 41.15 10.72 0.13
N GLN A 478 41.59 10.42 -1.09
CA GLN A 478 41.35 11.29 -2.24
C GLN A 478 39.86 11.44 -2.59
N LEU A 479 39.07 10.37 -2.47
CA LEU A 479 37.62 10.41 -2.66
C LEU A 479 36.93 11.30 -1.60
N GLN A 480 37.30 11.18 -0.32
CA GLN A 480 36.79 12.04 0.75
C GLN A 480 37.09 13.52 0.51
N ILE A 481 38.31 13.84 0.06
CA ILE A 481 38.73 15.21 -0.27
C ILE A 481 37.92 15.73 -1.46
N LYS A 482 37.79 14.94 -2.53
CA LYS A 482 37.04 15.31 -3.72
C LYS A 482 35.56 15.59 -3.40
N ASP A 483 34.93 14.68 -2.66
CA ASP A 483 33.52 14.84 -2.25
C ASP A 483 33.34 16.09 -1.37
N ARG A 484 34.30 16.35 -0.47
CA ARG A 484 34.29 17.57 0.34
C ARG A 484 34.48 18.83 -0.50
N MET A 485 35.40 18.85 -1.46
CA MET A 485 35.60 20.02 -2.33
C MET A 485 34.35 20.32 -3.15
N GLN A 486 33.70 19.28 -3.69
CA GLN A 486 32.43 19.41 -4.39
C GLN A 486 31.32 19.94 -3.47
N TRP A 487 31.25 19.43 -2.23
CA TRP A 487 30.31 19.91 -1.22
C TRP A 487 30.56 21.38 -0.88
N MET A 488 31.80 21.77 -0.54
CA MET A 488 32.20 23.15 -0.22
C MET A 488 31.90 24.14 -1.35
N GLY A 489 31.95 23.71 -2.62
CA GLY A 489 31.60 24.54 -3.76
C GLY A 489 30.16 25.10 -3.72
N SER A 490 29.26 24.48 -2.94
CA SER A 490 27.87 24.93 -2.77
C SER A 490 27.68 25.94 -1.62
N PHE A 491 28.72 26.22 -0.82
CA PHE A 491 28.61 27.00 0.41
C PHE A 491 29.67 28.10 0.52
N LYS A 492 29.31 29.22 1.13
CA LYS A 492 30.23 30.27 1.55
C LYS A 492 30.27 30.28 3.06
N GLN A 493 31.46 30.17 3.64
CA GLN A 493 31.61 30.33 5.09
C GLN A 493 31.26 31.77 5.46
N ASN A 494 30.37 31.93 6.44
CA ASN A 494 29.92 33.24 6.89
C ASN A 494 30.99 33.85 7.82
N LYS A 495 31.19 35.17 7.76
CA LYS A 495 32.12 35.92 8.63
C LYS A 495 31.81 35.76 10.13
N ARG A 496 30.59 35.36 10.48
CA ARG A 496 30.13 35.11 11.87
C ARG A 496 30.02 33.61 12.21
N GLY A 497 30.52 32.73 11.34
CA GLY A 497 30.42 31.27 11.47
C GLY A 497 29.17 30.67 10.82
N GLY A 498 29.19 29.36 10.60
CA GLY A 498 28.18 28.62 9.85
C GLY A 498 28.33 28.76 8.32
N LEU A 499 27.51 28.01 7.60
CA LEU A 499 27.55 27.96 6.13
C LEU A 499 26.38 28.74 5.54
N GLN A 500 26.68 29.67 4.63
CA GLN A 500 25.70 30.35 3.80
C GLN A 500 25.60 29.65 2.44
N PHE A 501 24.39 29.42 1.95
CA PHE A 501 24.19 28.83 0.62
C PHE A 501 24.58 29.80 -0.51
N GLN A 502 25.34 29.33 -1.51
CA GLN A 502 25.80 30.19 -2.62
C GLN A 502 24.86 30.20 -3.83
N ASP A 503 24.14 29.11 -4.10
CA ASP A 503 23.30 29.01 -5.29
C ASP A 503 22.04 29.89 -5.13
N ARG A 504 22.09 31.07 -5.75
CA ARG A 504 21.02 32.06 -5.75
C ARG A 504 19.78 31.61 -6.51
N GLU A 505 19.92 30.76 -7.52
CA GLU A 505 18.77 30.26 -8.28
C GLU A 505 17.97 29.27 -7.44
N THR A 506 18.67 28.32 -6.80
CA THR A 506 18.06 27.40 -5.84
C THR A 506 17.46 28.13 -4.66
N LEU A 507 18.12 29.17 -4.12
CA LEU A 507 17.56 30.00 -3.05
C LEU A 507 16.25 30.70 -3.47
N LYS A 508 16.19 31.28 -4.68
CA LYS A 508 14.96 31.92 -5.20
C LYS A 508 13.82 30.92 -5.36
N ARG A 509 14.10 29.73 -5.93
CA ARG A 509 13.10 28.65 -6.06
C ARG A 509 12.56 28.25 -4.69
N GLN A 510 13.45 28.04 -3.72
CA GLN A 510 13.07 27.67 -2.36
C GLN A 510 12.33 28.79 -1.61
N GLN A 511 12.66 30.07 -1.81
CA GLN A 511 11.94 31.19 -1.18
C GLN A 511 10.47 31.26 -1.60
N GLY A 512 10.16 31.01 -2.88
CA GLY A 512 8.78 30.88 -3.36
C GLY A 512 8.01 29.80 -2.62
N VAL A 513 8.61 28.60 -2.52
CA VAL A 513 8.04 27.45 -1.80
C VAL A 513 7.83 27.74 -0.32
N PHE A 514 8.83 28.28 0.39
CA PHE A 514 8.69 28.56 1.83
C PHE A 514 7.65 29.65 2.09
N LYS A 515 7.52 30.65 1.21
CA LYS A 515 6.46 31.66 1.28
C LYS A 515 5.07 31.03 1.09
N GLU A 516 4.91 30.13 0.12
CA GLU A 516 3.68 29.37 -0.11
C GLU A 516 3.31 28.45 1.06
N VAL A 517 4.28 27.65 1.55
CA VAL A 517 4.10 26.77 2.71
C VAL A 517 3.80 27.59 3.98
N MET A 518 4.42 28.75 4.17
CA MET A 518 4.09 29.64 5.29
C MET A 518 2.69 30.23 5.19
N MET A 519 2.25 30.65 4.00
CA MET A 519 0.87 31.10 3.79
C MET A 519 -0.15 29.98 4.07
N GLN A 520 0.20 28.72 3.80
CA GLN A 520 -0.62 27.53 4.09
C GLN A 520 -0.66 27.14 5.58
N VAL A 521 0.32 27.57 6.39
CA VAL A 521 0.56 27.04 7.75
C VAL A 521 0.63 28.17 8.82
N GLY A 522 0.48 29.44 8.43
CA GLY A 522 0.78 30.62 9.23
C GLY A 522 0.16 30.71 10.63
N SER A 523 -1.02 30.11 10.87
CA SER A 523 -1.63 30.06 12.21
C SER A 523 -0.98 29.05 13.17
N GLN A 524 -0.34 27.99 12.64
CA GLN A 524 0.27 26.91 13.44
C GLN A 524 1.75 27.17 13.76
N ILE A 525 2.46 27.95 12.94
CA ILE A 525 3.88 28.31 13.14
C ILE A 525 4.09 29.15 14.41
N LEU A 526 3.09 29.93 14.82
CA LEU A 526 3.14 30.74 16.05
C LEU A 526 3.08 29.91 17.34
N SER A 527 2.69 28.62 17.26
CA SER A 527 2.52 27.74 18.42
C SER A 527 3.73 26.84 18.74
N GLY A 528 4.80 26.92 17.95
CA GLY A 528 6.02 26.11 18.14
C GLY A 528 5.87 24.61 17.88
N LYS A 529 4.68 24.12 17.51
CA LYS A 529 4.42 22.73 17.14
C LYS A 529 4.23 22.61 15.63
N LEU A 530 5.34 22.56 14.90
CA LEU A 530 5.33 22.33 13.45
C LEU A 530 5.79 20.93 13.08
N SER A 531 5.06 19.90 13.51
CA SER A 531 5.14 18.58 12.87
C SER A 531 4.24 18.60 11.62
N VAL A 532 4.60 19.43 10.64
CA VAL A 532 3.76 19.66 9.45
C VAL A 532 4.17 18.74 8.32
N ARG A 533 3.29 17.79 8.01
CA ARG A 533 3.26 17.00 6.78
C ARG A 533 2.85 17.89 5.60
N ALA A 534 3.70 18.85 5.24
CA ALA A 534 3.55 19.62 4.00
C ALA A 534 4.27 18.87 2.88
N SER A 535 3.55 18.56 1.80
CA SER A 535 4.18 18.11 0.57
C SER A 535 4.97 19.27 -0.02
N LEU A 536 6.26 19.06 -0.15
CA LEU A 536 7.17 20.05 -0.69
C LEU A 536 7.31 19.83 -2.21
N PRO A 537 7.39 20.88 -3.04
CA PRO A 537 7.62 20.76 -4.47
C PRO A 537 8.92 20.01 -4.81
N ILE A 538 8.88 19.18 -5.85
CA ILE A 538 10.00 18.30 -6.24
C ILE A 538 11.32 19.05 -6.49
N HIS A 539 11.24 20.29 -6.96
CA HIS A 539 12.41 21.09 -7.33
C HIS A 539 13.21 21.64 -6.14
N ILE A 540 12.81 21.34 -4.88
CA ILE A 540 13.63 21.63 -3.69
C ILE A 540 14.30 20.38 -3.11
N PHE A 541 14.12 19.23 -3.77
CA PHE A 541 14.74 17.96 -3.41
C PHE A 541 16.02 17.70 -4.19
N GLU A 542 16.96 17.03 -3.55
CA GLU A 542 18.07 16.38 -4.24
C GLU A 542 17.68 14.97 -4.69
N PRO A 543 18.32 14.40 -5.72
CA PRO A 543 18.03 13.04 -6.19
C PRO A 543 18.65 11.97 -5.27
N LYS A 544 18.49 12.13 -3.95
CA LYS A 544 18.99 11.20 -2.92
C LYS A 544 17.91 10.97 -1.86
N SER A 545 17.80 9.72 -1.42
CA SER A 545 17.02 9.38 -0.23
C SER A 545 17.74 9.84 1.03
N LEU A 546 16.98 10.08 2.11
CA LEU A 546 17.54 10.32 3.44
C LEU A 546 18.47 9.18 3.87
N LEU A 547 18.20 7.93 3.48
CA LEU A 547 19.07 6.80 3.84
C LEU A 547 20.47 6.98 3.26
N GLU A 548 20.57 7.33 1.98
CA GLU A 548 21.85 7.63 1.33
C GLU A 548 22.52 8.87 1.96
N ARG A 549 21.73 9.90 2.27
CA ARG A 549 22.24 11.12 2.92
C ARG A 549 22.88 10.82 4.27
N VAL A 550 22.25 9.98 5.08
CA VAL A 550 22.76 9.55 6.39
C VAL A 550 24.02 8.71 6.22
N ALA A 551 24.04 7.78 5.26
CA ALA A 551 25.20 6.94 4.99
C ALA A 551 26.46 7.77 4.64
N ASN A 552 26.31 8.89 3.92
CA ASN A 552 27.45 9.79 3.63
C ASN A 552 28.09 10.38 4.91
N GLY A 553 27.32 10.55 5.99
CA GLY A 553 27.83 10.97 7.29
C GLY A 553 28.86 10.01 7.89
N TRP A 554 28.94 8.78 7.40
CA TRP A 554 29.85 7.74 7.90
C TRP A 554 31.07 7.52 7.01
N ASN A 555 31.32 8.40 6.04
CA ASN A 555 32.43 8.27 5.09
C ASN A 555 33.81 8.13 5.75
N TYR A 556 33.99 8.61 6.99
CA TYR A 556 35.22 8.48 7.77
C TYR A 556 35.34 7.17 8.57
N ALA A 557 34.36 6.27 8.54
CA ALA A 557 34.43 5.00 9.26
C ALA A 557 35.66 4.16 8.85
N PRO A 558 35.98 3.98 7.54
CA PRO A 558 37.14 3.20 7.10
C PRO A 558 38.49 3.64 7.66
N THR A 559 38.62 4.93 8.01
CA THR A 559 39.88 5.52 8.49
C THR A 559 39.86 5.78 9.98
N VAL A 560 38.82 6.43 10.51
CA VAL A 560 38.78 6.92 11.90
C VAL A 560 38.24 5.86 12.85
N LEU A 561 37.15 5.16 12.52
CA LEU A 561 36.64 4.07 13.37
C LEU A 561 37.57 2.86 13.38
N LYS A 562 38.25 2.60 12.26
CA LYS A 562 39.33 1.60 12.22
C LYS A 562 40.44 1.92 13.23
N LYS A 563 40.86 3.19 13.35
CA LYS A 563 41.85 3.59 14.38
C LYS A 563 41.29 3.42 15.79
N ALA A 564 40.03 3.76 16.03
CA ALA A 564 39.37 3.53 17.32
C ALA A 564 39.37 2.03 17.72
N ALA A 565 39.10 1.13 16.77
CA ALA A 565 39.14 -0.32 16.98
C ALA A 565 40.55 -0.83 17.33
N LEU A 566 41.59 -0.18 16.80
CA LEU A 566 42.98 -0.55 17.05
C LEU A 566 43.54 0.00 18.38
N SER A 567 42.94 1.04 18.96
CA SER A 567 43.34 1.64 20.24
C SER A 567 42.90 0.82 21.48
N ARG A 568 43.13 -0.49 21.49
CA ARG A 568 42.63 -1.42 22.54
C ARG A 568 43.16 -1.13 23.95
N ALA A 569 44.43 -0.71 24.03
CA ALA A 569 45.10 -0.50 25.32
C ALA A 569 44.73 0.81 26.02
N ASP A 570 44.15 1.77 25.28
CA ASP A 570 43.85 3.11 25.80
C ASP A 570 42.39 3.50 25.48
N PRO A 571 41.47 3.32 26.44
CA PRO A 571 40.07 3.72 26.30
C PRO A 571 39.87 5.21 26.03
N VAL A 572 40.76 6.08 26.53
CA VAL A 572 40.69 7.52 26.27
C VAL A 572 41.05 7.78 24.81
N GLU A 573 42.11 7.18 24.28
CA GLU A 573 42.49 7.30 22.86
C GLU A 573 41.41 6.77 21.92
N ARG A 574 40.77 5.64 22.27
CA ARG A 574 39.61 5.13 21.54
C ARG A 574 38.47 6.15 21.52
N MET A 575 38.14 6.72 22.68
CA MET A 575 37.10 7.75 22.78
C MET A 575 37.42 8.98 21.91
N LYS A 576 38.69 9.43 21.88
CA LYS A 576 39.15 10.52 21.00
C LYS A 576 38.83 10.23 19.52
N PHE A 577 39.12 9.02 19.04
CA PHE A 577 38.80 8.63 17.66
C PHE A 577 37.29 8.55 17.40
N VAL A 578 36.48 8.03 18.31
CA VAL A 578 35.01 8.00 18.14
C VAL A 578 34.43 9.42 18.08
N MET A 579 34.86 10.30 18.98
CA MET A 579 34.46 11.71 18.97
C MET A 579 34.88 12.41 17.65
N ALA A 580 36.08 12.11 17.15
CA ALA A 580 36.58 12.65 15.89
C ALA A 580 35.81 12.12 14.67
N PHE A 581 35.39 10.84 14.67
CA PHE A 581 34.56 10.26 13.62
C PHE A 581 33.22 10.98 13.51
N VAL A 582 32.53 11.18 14.63
CA VAL A 582 31.23 11.85 14.66
C VAL A 582 31.35 13.30 14.20
N ALA A 583 32.31 14.05 14.75
CA ALA A 583 32.54 15.44 14.36
C ALA A 583 32.94 15.59 12.89
N GLY A 584 33.79 14.69 12.38
CA GLY A 584 34.23 14.68 10.99
C GLY A 584 33.10 14.44 10.01
N GLY A 585 32.10 13.61 10.36
CA GLY A 585 30.96 13.30 9.50
C GLY A 585 29.91 14.41 9.36
N LEU A 586 29.88 15.39 10.26
CA LEU A 586 28.79 16.38 10.35
C LEU A 586 28.55 17.18 9.07
N HIS A 587 29.61 17.47 8.31
CA HIS A 587 29.48 18.27 7.10
C HIS A 587 28.72 17.55 5.97
N PHE A 588 28.83 16.22 5.87
CA PHE A 588 28.05 15.42 4.90
C PHE A 588 26.54 15.43 5.20
N CYS A 589 26.16 15.64 6.46
CA CYS A 589 24.77 15.74 6.90
C CYS A 589 24.11 17.09 6.52
N VAL A 590 24.88 18.05 6.00
CA VAL A 590 24.39 19.39 5.62
C VAL A 590 24.24 19.51 4.11
N GLY A 591 23.10 20.02 3.64
CA GLY A 591 22.80 20.20 2.22
C GLY A 591 21.87 21.38 1.95
N GLN A 592 21.97 21.97 0.75
CA GLN A 592 21.07 23.04 0.30
C GLN A 592 19.69 22.54 -0.07
N MET A 593 19.63 21.34 -0.62
CA MET A 593 18.42 20.66 -1.06
C MET A 593 18.01 19.64 0.00
N LYS A 594 16.70 19.39 0.09
CA LYS A 594 16.15 18.42 1.02
C LYS A 594 16.29 17.00 0.43
N PRO A 595 16.80 16.00 1.16
CA PRO A 595 16.71 14.61 0.69
C PRO A 595 15.25 14.15 0.63
N PHE A 596 14.97 13.16 -0.20
CA PHE A 596 13.69 12.48 -0.20
C PHE A 596 13.47 11.79 1.14
N ASN A 597 12.26 11.91 1.67
CA ASN A 597 11.88 11.08 2.80
C ASN A 597 11.74 9.64 2.28
N PRO A 598 12.34 8.66 2.95
CA PRO A 598 12.29 7.28 2.48
C PRO A 598 10.85 6.75 2.59
N ILE A 599 10.51 5.83 1.69
CA ILE A 599 9.23 5.11 1.74
C ILE A 599 9.32 3.95 2.74
N LEU A 600 8.18 3.51 3.29
CA LEU A 600 8.17 2.40 4.24
C LEU A 600 8.70 1.12 3.58
N GLY A 601 9.65 0.45 4.23
CA GLY A 601 10.35 -0.72 3.69
C GLY A 601 11.49 -0.39 2.73
N GLU A 602 11.77 0.90 2.48
CA GLU A 602 12.94 1.27 1.68
C GLU A 602 14.23 0.82 2.38
N THR A 603 15.10 0.17 1.62
CA THR A 603 16.40 -0.29 2.09
C THR A 603 17.53 0.44 1.38
N TYR A 604 18.62 0.71 2.10
CA TYR A 604 19.86 1.19 1.52
C TYR A 604 21.01 0.27 1.92
N GLN A 605 21.79 -0.18 0.93
CA GLN A 605 23.02 -0.94 1.17
C GLN A 605 24.20 -0.25 0.48
N ALA A 606 25.36 -0.26 1.13
CA ALA A 606 26.60 0.20 0.56
C ALA A 606 27.80 -0.56 1.11
N THR A 607 28.87 -0.63 0.32
CA THR A 607 30.15 -1.20 0.76
C THR A 607 31.24 -0.18 0.46
N TYR A 608 31.95 0.26 1.49
CA TYR A 608 33.14 1.09 1.32
C TYR A 608 34.34 0.27 0.81
N PRO A 609 35.34 0.91 0.18
CA PRO A 609 36.46 0.19 -0.42
C PRO A 609 37.29 -0.67 0.54
N ASP A 610 37.26 -0.36 1.84
CA ASP A 610 37.95 -1.16 2.86
C ASP A 610 37.18 -2.42 3.29
N GLY A 611 35.98 -2.64 2.73
CA GLY A 611 35.10 -3.75 3.07
C GLY A 611 34.08 -3.44 4.17
N THR A 612 34.02 -2.20 4.66
CA THR A 612 32.95 -1.79 5.58
C THR A 612 31.59 -1.86 4.88
N GLN A 613 30.64 -2.58 5.46
CA GLN A 613 29.28 -2.76 4.93
C GLN A 613 28.28 -1.88 5.69
N ILE A 614 27.34 -1.29 4.98
CA ILE A 614 26.24 -0.48 5.51
C ILE A 614 24.94 -1.14 5.08
N PHE A 615 24.04 -1.33 6.04
CA PHE A 615 22.65 -1.72 5.78
C PHE A 615 21.72 -0.79 6.55
N MET A 616 20.68 -0.32 5.88
CA MET A 616 19.64 0.51 6.48
C MET A 616 18.27 0.06 5.97
N GLU A 617 17.27 0.15 6.84
CA GLU A 617 15.87 -0.07 6.47
C GLU A 617 15.00 1.00 7.10
N HIS A 618 14.11 1.58 6.31
CA HIS A 618 13.11 2.52 6.77
C HIS A 618 11.89 1.78 7.33
N ILE A 619 11.75 1.78 8.66
CA ILE A 619 10.77 0.94 9.37
C ILE A 619 9.51 1.69 9.82
N SER A 620 9.49 3.02 9.74
CA SER A 620 8.33 3.82 10.15
C SER A 620 8.32 5.16 9.45
N HIS A 621 7.21 5.52 8.81
CA HIS A 621 7.04 6.81 8.15
C HIS A 621 6.53 7.91 9.10
N HIS A 622 5.83 7.54 10.18
CA HIS A 622 5.24 8.48 11.15
C HIS A 622 5.27 7.92 12.59
N PRO A 623 6.27 8.29 13.40
CA PRO A 623 7.42 9.18 13.09
C PRO A 623 8.41 8.56 12.08
N VAL A 624 9.25 9.39 11.46
CA VAL A 624 10.24 8.93 10.47
C VAL A 624 11.39 8.22 11.20
N LYS A 625 11.44 6.89 11.10
CA LYS A 625 12.48 6.06 11.73
C LYS A 625 13.11 5.10 10.73
N SER A 626 14.44 5.03 10.73
CA SER A 626 15.19 4.03 9.98
C SER A 626 16.12 3.28 10.93
N VAL A 627 16.20 1.97 10.83
CA VAL A 627 17.23 1.19 11.53
C VAL A 627 18.46 1.08 10.63
N PHE A 628 19.64 0.99 11.23
CA PHE A 628 20.86 0.81 10.49
C PHE A 628 21.88 -0.05 11.22
N THR A 629 22.76 -0.67 10.43
CA THR A 629 24.00 -1.29 10.88
C THR A 629 25.14 -0.93 9.94
N VAL A 630 26.33 -0.72 10.49
CA VAL A 630 27.57 -0.45 9.78
C VAL A 630 28.64 -1.36 10.35
N THR A 631 29.06 -2.34 9.57
CA THR A 631 29.98 -3.40 10.00
C THR A 631 31.32 -3.19 9.32
N GLY A 632 32.35 -2.93 10.12
CA GLY A 632 33.73 -2.81 9.66
C GLY A 632 34.28 -4.15 9.14
N PRO A 633 35.35 -4.12 8.34
CA PRO A 633 35.92 -5.33 7.74
C PRO A 633 36.31 -6.35 8.80
N LYS A 634 35.95 -7.62 8.58
CA LYS A 634 36.19 -8.74 9.50
C LYS A 634 35.61 -8.51 10.92
N GLY A 635 34.58 -7.68 11.05
CA GLY A 635 33.92 -7.41 12.34
C GLY A 635 34.73 -6.55 13.30
N LEU A 636 35.69 -5.76 12.83
CA LEU A 636 36.52 -4.87 13.67
C LEU A 636 35.69 -3.91 14.53
N TYR A 637 34.57 -3.43 13.99
CA TYR A 637 33.57 -2.65 14.69
C TYR A 637 32.20 -2.90 14.08
N CYS A 638 31.14 -2.70 14.86
CA CYS A 638 29.76 -2.68 14.40
C CYS A 638 29.06 -1.47 15.03
N MET A 639 28.57 -0.57 14.18
CA MET A 639 27.81 0.60 14.61
C MET A 639 26.35 0.41 14.23
N PHE A 640 25.43 0.57 15.18
CA PHE A 640 24.00 0.36 14.94
C PHE A 640 23.15 1.31 15.78
N GLY A 641 21.92 1.53 15.31
CA GLY A 641 20.97 2.36 16.02
C GLY A 641 19.70 2.62 15.22
N VAL A 642 18.89 3.53 15.76
CA VAL A 642 17.71 4.06 15.10
C VAL A 642 18.00 5.50 14.69
N TYR A 643 17.83 5.78 13.41
CA TYR A 643 17.80 7.12 12.86
C TYR A 643 16.38 7.67 12.94
N GLU A 644 16.09 8.46 13.98
CA GLU A 644 14.80 9.12 14.19
C GLU A 644 15.05 10.63 14.34
N PHE A 645 14.24 11.45 13.67
CA PHE A 645 14.37 12.90 13.76
C PHE A 645 13.06 13.60 14.12
N GLU A 646 13.20 14.72 14.82
CA GLU A 646 12.13 15.67 15.10
C GLU A 646 12.53 17.06 14.56
N SER A 647 11.61 17.73 13.88
CA SER A 647 11.84 19.08 13.34
C SER A 647 10.97 20.10 14.06
N VAL A 648 11.59 21.15 14.58
CA VAL A 648 10.92 22.28 15.26
C VAL A 648 11.17 23.55 14.44
N THR A 649 10.10 24.14 13.94
CA THR A 649 10.16 25.36 13.11
C THR A 649 9.73 26.57 13.93
N SER A 650 10.52 27.65 13.85
CA SER A 650 10.23 28.97 14.40
C SER A 650 9.88 29.96 13.27
N ARG A 651 9.67 31.25 13.61
CA ARG A 651 9.40 32.30 12.62
C ARG A 651 10.50 32.45 11.56
N SER A 652 11.76 32.17 11.86
CA SER A 652 12.86 32.40 10.91
C SER A 652 13.90 31.28 10.86
N SER A 653 13.70 30.21 11.64
CA SER A 653 14.62 29.09 11.72
C SER A 653 13.89 27.74 11.80
N LEU A 654 14.59 26.68 11.45
CA LEU A 654 14.16 25.28 11.59
C LEU A 654 15.29 24.53 12.28
N MET A 655 14.96 23.85 13.37
CA MET A 655 15.85 22.99 14.13
C MET A 655 15.49 21.54 13.88
N ASN A 656 16.49 20.71 13.55
CA ASN A 656 16.34 19.26 13.48
C ASN A 656 17.08 18.61 14.65
N TYR A 657 16.37 17.74 15.35
CA TYR A 657 16.85 16.93 16.45
C TYR A 657 16.95 15.50 15.98
N GLN A 658 18.09 14.87 16.19
CA GLN A 658 18.22 13.44 16.10
C GLN A 658 17.89 12.84 17.47
N LEU A 659 16.94 11.92 17.53
CA LEU A 659 16.51 11.27 18.76
C LEU A 659 17.26 9.96 19.00
N GLY A 660 17.46 9.62 20.27
CA GLY A 660 18.10 8.38 20.69
C GLY A 660 19.63 8.40 20.66
N THR A 661 20.21 7.22 20.81
CA THR A 661 21.65 6.99 20.88
C THR A 661 22.09 6.04 19.78
N VAL A 662 23.30 6.26 19.26
CA VAL A 662 23.98 5.32 18.36
C VAL A 662 24.99 4.52 19.17
N ASN A 663 25.08 3.22 18.90
CA ASN A 663 25.99 2.31 19.59
C ASN A 663 27.12 1.90 18.64
N ILE A 664 28.34 1.84 19.15
CA ILE A 664 29.50 1.27 18.46
C ILE A 664 30.08 0.18 19.35
N THR A 665 30.03 -1.06 18.87
CA THR A 665 30.70 -2.20 19.48
C THR A 665 31.99 -2.49 18.74
N PHE A 666 33.08 -2.75 19.45
CA PHE A 666 34.37 -3.13 18.88
C PHE A 666 34.60 -4.64 19.01
N HIS A 667 35.50 -5.20 18.19
CA HIS A 667 35.79 -6.64 18.18
C HIS A 667 36.32 -7.19 19.53
N ASP A 668 36.78 -6.31 20.43
CA ASP A 668 37.22 -6.68 21.78
C ASP A 668 36.11 -6.57 22.84
N GLY A 669 34.87 -6.35 22.41
CA GLY A 669 33.69 -6.26 23.26
C GLY A 669 33.46 -4.88 23.89
N ALA A 670 34.33 -3.90 23.64
CA ALA A 670 34.09 -2.54 24.11
C ALA A 670 32.91 -1.90 23.40
N VAL A 671 32.15 -1.08 24.15
CA VAL A 671 30.95 -0.40 23.64
C VAL A 671 31.03 1.08 23.96
N ILE A 672 30.88 1.91 22.94
CA ILE A 672 30.74 3.37 23.07
C ILE A 672 29.39 3.78 22.49
N THR A 673 28.62 4.51 23.28
CA THR A 673 27.34 5.09 22.84
C THR A 673 27.47 6.59 22.66
N TYR A 674 26.75 7.18 21.71
CA TYR A 674 26.76 8.63 21.52
C TYR A 674 25.43 9.21 21.05
N THR A 675 25.24 10.51 21.29
CA THR A 675 24.14 11.32 20.77
C THR A 675 24.61 12.28 19.68
N MET A 676 23.74 12.60 18.73
CA MET A 676 24.03 13.56 17.67
C MET A 676 23.66 14.99 18.10
N PRO A 677 24.39 16.01 17.61
CA PRO A 677 24.04 17.40 17.85
C PRO A 677 22.85 17.82 16.98
N GLN A 678 22.36 19.04 17.18
CA GLN A 678 21.21 19.58 16.46
C GLN A 678 21.66 20.32 15.20
N ILE A 679 20.86 20.26 14.14
CA ILE A 679 21.10 21.03 12.91
C ILE A 679 20.10 22.19 12.87
N LYS A 680 20.62 23.42 12.84
CA LYS A 680 19.81 24.64 12.80
C LYS A 680 19.97 25.32 11.45
N MET A 681 18.86 25.51 10.76
CA MET A 681 18.76 26.31 9.55
C MET A 681 18.11 27.65 9.88
N SER A 682 18.75 28.77 9.56
CA SER A 682 18.24 30.12 9.79
C SER A 682 18.04 30.86 8.45
N GLY A 683 17.25 31.94 8.45
CA GLY A 683 17.01 32.73 7.23
C GLY A 683 16.07 32.02 6.24
N ILE A 684 15.12 31.24 6.74
CA ILE A 684 14.20 30.44 5.90
C ILE A 684 13.25 31.32 5.09
N LEU A 685 12.83 32.46 5.67
CA LEU A 685 11.90 33.41 5.05
C LEU A 685 12.58 34.64 4.47
N PHE A 686 13.48 35.24 5.25
CA PHE A 686 14.09 36.53 4.96
C PHE A 686 15.56 36.50 5.35
N GLY A 687 16.37 37.20 4.57
CA GLY A 687 17.82 37.26 4.75
C GLY A 687 18.54 36.06 4.13
N ASP A 688 19.85 36.03 4.38
CA ASP A 688 20.71 34.96 3.91
C ASP A 688 20.44 33.67 4.68
N ARG A 689 20.20 32.59 3.94
CA ARG A 689 19.96 31.28 4.54
C ARG A 689 21.27 30.66 4.99
N THR A 690 21.33 30.28 6.27
CA THR A 690 22.51 29.68 6.89
C THR A 690 22.19 28.35 7.56
N VAL A 691 23.17 27.45 7.63
CA VAL A 691 23.11 26.21 8.42
C VAL A 691 24.24 26.19 9.44
N GLU A 692 23.89 25.80 10.66
CA GLU A 692 24.75 25.71 11.84
C GLU A 692 24.54 24.36 12.52
N ILE A 693 25.60 23.80 13.12
CA ILE A 693 25.49 22.70 14.08
C ILE A 693 25.49 23.32 15.48
N VAL A 694 24.52 22.94 16.32
CA VAL A 694 24.31 23.54 17.65
C VAL A 694 24.02 22.47 18.70
N GLY A 695 24.04 22.86 19.97
CA GLY A 695 23.85 21.98 21.11
C GLY A 695 25.11 21.20 21.47
N SER A 696 24.94 19.94 21.87
CA SER A 696 26.04 19.09 22.30
C SER A 696 25.85 17.63 21.87
N SER A 697 26.97 16.93 21.74
CA SER A 697 27.03 15.47 21.64
C SER A 697 27.68 14.91 22.89
N ARG A 698 27.05 13.88 23.46
CA ARG A 698 27.57 13.14 24.61
C ARG A 698 27.98 11.75 24.17
N PHE A 699 29.10 11.28 24.68
CA PHE A 699 29.70 9.97 24.42
C PHE A 699 29.92 9.25 25.74
N GLU A 700 29.62 7.96 25.78
CA GLU A 700 29.71 7.18 27.01
C GLU A 700 30.33 5.80 26.77
N ASP A 701 31.38 5.51 27.54
CA ASP A 701 31.99 4.19 27.68
C ASP A 701 31.76 3.73 29.12
N ALA A 702 30.70 2.94 29.32
CA ALA A 702 30.26 2.51 30.64
C ALA A 702 31.27 1.55 31.29
N ALA A 703 31.94 0.70 30.50
CA ALA A 703 32.90 -0.29 30.98
C ALA A 703 34.12 0.40 31.60
N ASN A 704 34.62 1.44 30.94
CA ASN A 704 35.78 2.22 31.41
C ASN A 704 35.39 3.44 32.26
N ARG A 705 34.09 3.68 32.48
CA ARG A 705 33.55 4.82 33.23
C ARG A 705 34.04 6.16 32.66
N LEU A 706 34.02 6.31 31.34
CA LEU A 706 34.42 7.55 30.65
C LEU A 706 33.21 8.23 30.02
N VAL A 707 33.22 9.56 30.08
CA VAL A 707 32.26 10.44 29.39
C VAL A 707 33.04 11.42 28.52
N GLY A 708 32.63 11.52 27.26
CA GLY A 708 33.09 12.55 26.33
C GLY A 708 31.97 13.52 26.01
N GLU A 709 32.28 14.81 25.88
CA GLU A 709 31.31 15.84 25.48
C GLU A 709 31.90 16.72 24.39
N LEU A 710 31.12 16.99 23.35
CA LEU A 710 31.37 18.02 22.34
C LEU A 710 30.26 19.07 22.43
N ASN A 711 30.64 20.34 22.53
CA ASN A 711 29.74 21.48 22.58
C ASN A 711 29.97 22.37 21.36
N PHE A 712 28.90 22.62 20.62
CA PHE A 712 28.89 23.36 19.34
C PHE A 712 28.40 24.81 19.52
N ASP A 713 28.05 25.21 20.75
CA ASP A 713 27.63 26.57 21.13
C ASP A 713 28.60 27.24 22.12
N ALA A 714 29.83 26.73 22.23
CA ALA A 714 30.69 26.88 23.40
C ALA A 714 31.08 28.33 23.81
N ASN A 715 30.75 29.32 22.99
CA ASN A 715 31.07 30.73 23.23
C ASN A 715 29.86 31.68 22.99
N ASN A 716 28.62 31.20 22.91
CA ASN A 716 27.43 32.06 22.78
C ASN A 716 27.10 32.78 24.11
N SER A 717 27.94 33.75 24.49
CA SER A 717 27.69 34.68 25.60
C SER A 717 27.13 36.00 25.07
N PHE A 718 26.33 36.70 25.89
CA PHE A 718 25.73 38.00 25.55
C PHE A 718 26.78 39.06 25.14
N LEU A 719 28.04 38.89 25.53
CA LEU A 719 29.15 39.83 25.35
C LEU A 719 30.19 39.44 24.27
N LYS A 720 30.20 38.19 23.79
CA LYS A 720 31.10 37.72 22.72
C LYS A 720 30.36 36.70 21.87
N LYS A 721 30.18 36.99 20.58
CA LYS A 721 29.75 36.00 19.58
C LYS A 721 31.01 35.43 18.93
N SER A 722 31.37 34.18 19.23
CA SER A 722 32.38 33.47 18.41
C SER A 722 31.78 33.05 17.08
N GLN A 723 32.61 32.44 16.24
CA GLN A 723 32.15 31.77 15.03
C GLN A 723 31.31 30.55 15.43
N SER A 724 30.14 30.35 14.81
CA SER A 724 29.22 29.22 15.06
C SER A 724 29.67 27.87 14.50
N ASP A 725 30.95 27.73 14.13
CA ASP A 725 31.56 26.45 13.76
C ASP A 725 32.56 25.89 14.77
N ASP A 726 32.87 26.64 15.84
CA ASP A 726 33.78 26.20 16.90
C ASP A 726 33.20 25.00 17.68
N ILE A 727 34.08 24.04 17.97
CA ILE A 727 33.81 22.92 18.86
C ILE A 727 34.72 23.04 20.08
N LYS A 728 34.14 22.91 21.28
CA LYS A 728 34.90 22.67 22.52
C LYS A 728 34.38 21.42 23.21
N GLY A 729 35.24 20.74 23.93
CA GLY A 729 34.84 19.50 24.59
C GLY A 729 35.84 18.98 25.59
N PHE A 730 35.45 17.92 26.28
CA PHE A 730 36.26 17.26 27.30
C PHE A 730 36.00 15.76 27.30
N ILE A 731 37.00 14.98 27.68
CA ILE A 731 36.85 13.59 28.11
C ILE A 731 37.17 13.53 29.60
N TYR A 732 36.31 12.93 30.41
CA TYR A 732 36.48 12.88 31.87
C TYR A 732 35.86 11.62 32.48
N PRO A 733 36.24 11.21 33.71
CA PRO A 733 35.63 10.06 34.37
C PRO A 733 34.16 10.33 34.71
N SER A 734 33.26 9.37 34.51
CA SER A 734 31.79 9.55 34.60
C SER A 734 31.29 10.04 35.97
N LYS A 735 32.03 9.76 37.05
CA LYS A 735 31.72 10.24 38.41
C LYS A 735 32.28 11.63 38.74
N LYS A 736 33.00 12.25 37.80
CA LYS A 736 33.61 13.58 37.96
C LYS A 736 33.01 14.55 36.95
N SER A 737 33.30 15.84 37.10
CA SER A 737 32.92 16.89 36.16
C SER A 737 34.03 17.17 35.13
N ALA A 738 33.71 17.92 34.07
CA ALA A 738 34.66 18.46 33.09
C ALA A 738 35.91 19.15 33.69
N LYS A 739 35.85 19.66 34.93
CA LYS A 739 37.03 20.17 35.67
C LYS A 739 38.16 19.14 35.87
N HIS A 740 37.88 17.85 35.72
CA HIS A 740 38.85 16.75 35.82
C HIS A 740 39.08 16.08 34.46
N ALA A 741 39.17 16.90 33.41
CA ALA A 741 39.38 16.42 32.06
C ALA A 741 40.67 15.58 31.95
N LEU A 742 40.53 14.39 31.39
CA LEU A 742 41.62 13.52 30.93
C LEU A 742 42.12 13.95 29.56
N ALA A 743 41.25 14.58 28.77
CA ALA A 743 41.61 15.21 27.50
C ALA A 743 40.70 16.42 27.25
N THR A 744 41.27 17.42 26.59
CA THR A 744 40.56 18.64 26.15
C THR A 744 40.39 18.62 24.64
N VAL A 745 39.24 19.08 24.16
CA VAL A 745 38.89 19.11 22.73
C VAL A 745 38.71 20.55 22.27
N ASN A 746 39.34 20.91 21.16
CA ASN A 746 39.14 22.18 20.48
C ASN A 746 39.17 21.96 18.96
N GLY A 747 38.45 22.78 18.19
CA GLY A 747 38.48 22.71 16.74
C GLY A 747 37.26 23.37 16.10
N SER A 748 36.95 22.99 14.87
CA SER A 748 35.73 23.39 14.17
C SER A 748 35.21 22.25 13.29
N TRP A 749 33.89 22.07 13.22
CA TRP A 749 33.25 21.02 12.41
C TRP A 749 33.44 21.23 10.91
N LEU A 750 33.97 22.39 10.49
CA LEU A 750 34.29 22.72 9.10
C LEU A 750 35.77 22.49 8.74
N SER A 751 36.66 22.48 9.74
CA SER A 751 38.11 22.55 9.50
C SER A 751 38.89 21.38 10.10
N HIS A 752 38.82 21.17 11.42
CA HIS A 752 39.65 20.17 12.10
C HIS A 752 39.16 19.92 13.52
N LEU A 753 39.57 18.79 14.11
CA LEU A 753 39.36 18.49 15.52
C LEU A 753 40.67 18.07 16.19
N GLN A 754 41.00 18.74 17.29
CA GLN A 754 42.20 18.50 18.10
C GLN A 754 41.85 18.03 19.49
N PHE A 755 42.68 17.13 20.00
CA PHE A 755 42.69 16.69 21.38
C PHE A 755 44.06 16.97 21.97
N ASP A 756 44.12 17.77 23.04
CA ASP A 756 45.37 18.15 23.71
C ASP A 756 46.44 18.69 22.73
N GLY A 757 45.99 19.47 21.73
CA GLY A 757 46.84 20.06 20.68
C GLY A 757 47.18 19.14 19.50
N LYS A 758 46.85 17.84 19.56
CA LYS A 758 47.07 16.89 18.45
C LYS A 758 45.83 16.78 17.56
N THR A 759 45.99 16.88 16.25
CA THR A 759 44.89 16.77 15.28
C THR A 759 44.50 15.30 15.03
N TYR A 760 43.22 14.97 15.19
CA TYR A 760 42.67 13.63 14.94
C TYR A 760 41.93 13.54 13.61
N VAL A 761 41.28 14.63 13.21
CA VAL A 761 40.65 14.79 11.90
C VAL A 761 41.00 16.18 11.37
N ASN A 762 41.51 16.24 10.15
CA ASN A 762 41.71 17.47 9.38
C ASN A 762 40.82 17.40 8.16
N LEU A 763 39.87 18.31 8.06
CA LEU A 763 38.94 18.45 6.95
C LEU A 763 39.48 19.44 5.91
N ALA A 764 40.41 20.33 6.25
CA ALA A 764 40.90 21.38 5.36
C ALA A 764 41.90 20.91 4.29
N MET A 765 42.42 19.68 4.39
CA MET A 765 43.32 19.07 3.43
C MET A 765 42.57 18.21 2.42
#